data_AF-A0A7X6YGE6-F1
#
_entry.id   AF-A0A7X6YGE6-F1
#
_cell.length_a   1.000
_cell.length_b   1.000
_cell.length_c   1.000
_cell.angle_alpha   90.00
_cell.angle_beta   90.00
_cell.angle_gamma   90.00
#
_symmetry.space_group_name_H-M   'P 1'
#
loop_
_entity.id
_entity.type
_entity.pdbx_description
1 polymer ?
#
loop_
_entity_poly.entity_id
_entity_poly.type
_entity_poly.pdbx_seq_one_letter_code
_entity_poly.pdbx_strand_id
1 'polypeptide(L)'
;MATMATGFGTYNFTGGDLWLGGLVSKGSGAAALNIGGGRVCPHRAGYTINGDTNPRLTGINGLTRFCATDGGYTNIISGLSGAGGFIKEGPDTLTFSGNVQTFTGPVIVSNGTVNINQAMTGGNAVTVAGGVVNLGGVAVTFSALTVTGGVFQVAANSTLSLTGLEPRVRVLGNGTLRLLSGVLLPGVTVLDVSESGGIDLSAGGTASVYGLRVDGVEQAPGAYTAATCPAITGTGTLLVNGGYWTGAGGDGLWSTGTNWQAGVMPSGAKAVADLSGAVSAETPSATLLLDVGGLTNSLLVLDAGIAGAAVTNASPAGVTNTLYTSASGTVHVGAGETLVLAHNLCLMGTLYKRGEGTLVLAGSTFALPSLVSASSTITLAVEAGTVVGCGAITNVLVMPGTPDRRVAGSDPSFILADTPQAEIRGTTFLSAMSWLATSLHPGNGVFTQLGGTIEPGISWQTRAQIGFAAAGESLGGTGTYNLVNGMLRVTNSIVLAANAGRGAFNQSGGVADIDNFVPRGGEVRLTGGLLRVDRFDNASSLYCTWFLGGGRLETKAFTTAAVTLASPLVFTGENGEMGFALEAGRSLTLSGTTSGSGGFVKTGDGTLALAGAGTLSGLVTVSNGTLTVSGSLVGTNDLLLLEGSLTVTSTGTAKLGTLSVTNSAVTLESGVVITAERFFVAGAEWPADVYTASNCAALTGDGVLIVGAEPGQWTGAAGDGLWSTAANWVAGILPNSPYLSADLSAAVSNEAPVATVVLDLAAVTNRQLVLASGVAGAIVTNASPQDTTSTLYLANNGVLDVAAGETLVLDHDLCIMGSVHKRGEGTLILRRNTYALPSLVSSVSVIYLYVDGGTVINEGAMNNVLISVGKPSRHDDIETPEFIVADTPGASLSGTCFITALNALSSEPGPGVFTQNGGTVAPGINWGVRIALGHTAAYTEVTGTGTYNLVNGTLAVTNELRFGRNGPLHNGHYGIFNQSGGVADIQRLAGTPGEVNLIGGLLKVGETTTDMDARVLFRLGGGRVEPRGPTWLLLRSPIELTGLNGDVTFAPSAGRTLQFTAAAPAAGAGGFVKEGEGQLYLSNTNAFSGSGLILAGTCTVAEAGCLTQCTNLWVDTGAHLDLRRSGEALNTNLVLRAAAEGRVHLNFEGEVEVGALVINGYACPGRGQRYGSSASTGEVDKVLDETFTGTGVLKVVGPQGPQGTLFGLR
;
A
#
# COMPACT_ATOMS: atom_id res chain seq x y z
N MET A 1 -22.92 15.41 27.76
CA MET A 1 -21.79 14.86 26.96
C MET A 1 -21.83 13.36 27.14
N ALA A 2 -22.44 12.63 26.19
CA ALA A 2 -22.57 11.18 26.27
C ALA A 2 -21.55 10.54 25.31
N THR A 3 -20.67 9.73 25.88
CA THR A 3 -19.64 8.93 25.23
C THR A 3 -20.27 7.86 24.33
N MET A 4 -20.12 8.02 23.01
CA MET A 4 -20.56 7.03 22.02
C MET A 4 -19.66 5.79 22.06
N ALA A 5 -20.26 4.62 22.31
CA ALA A 5 -19.61 3.32 22.23
C ALA A 5 -19.26 2.95 20.77
N THR A 6 -18.09 2.33 20.55
CA THR A 6 -17.54 1.91 19.24
C THR A 6 -17.61 0.40 19.04
N GLY A 7 -18.82 -0.20 19.07
CA GLY A 7 -19.01 -1.63 18.77
C GLY A 7 -18.96 -1.92 17.27
N PHE A 8 -18.37 -3.05 16.86
CA PHE A 8 -18.46 -3.59 15.50
C PHE A 8 -19.34 -4.84 15.50
N GLY A 9 -20.48 -4.83 14.81
CA GLY A 9 -21.41 -5.97 14.73
C GLY A 9 -21.52 -6.52 13.31
N THR A 10 -21.18 -7.80 13.11
CA THR A 10 -21.31 -8.46 11.81
C THR A 10 -22.37 -9.55 11.86
N TYR A 11 -23.38 -9.48 11.00
CA TYR A 11 -24.38 -10.54 10.81
C TYR A 11 -24.11 -11.24 9.48
N ASN A 12 -23.77 -12.54 9.52
CA ASN A 12 -23.49 -13.36 8.34
C ASN A 12 -24.64 -14.33 8.08
N PHE A 13 -25.48 -14.03 7.10
CA PHE A 13 -26.50 -14.93 6.58
C PHE A 13 -25.94 -15.63 5.33
N THR A 14 -25.67 -16.93 5.41
CA THR A 14 -25.04 -17.72 4.33
C THR A 14 -25.91 -18.89 3.84
N GLY A 15 -27.20 -18.89 4.17
CA GLY A 15 -28.17 -19.94 3.81
C GLY A 15 -29.38 -19.97 4.76
N GLY A 16 -30.47 -20.64 4.38
CA GLY A 16 -31.71 -20.74 5.18
C GLY A 16 -32.74 -19.64 4.86
N ASP A 17 -33.70 -19.40 5.77
CA ASP A 17 -34.72 -18.35 5.64
C ASP A 17 -34.54 -17.28 6.75
N LEU A 18 -34.40 -16.01 6.35
CA LEU A 18 -34.31 -14.84 7.21
C LEU A 18 -35.60 -14.04 7.13
N TRP A 19 -36.35 -14.01 8.24
CA TRP A 19 -37.63 -13.33 8.34
C TRP A 19 -37.46 -11.95 9.01
N LEU A 20 -37.72 -10.86 8.29
CA LEU A 20 -37.50 -9.48 8.75
C LEU A 20 -38.81 -8.68 8.76
N GLY A 21 -39.04 -7.88 9.80
CA GLY A 21 -40.14 -6.92 9.84
C GLY A 21 -39.69 -5.61 10.50
N GLY A 22 -39.98 -4.46 9.90
CA GLY A 22 -39.56 -3.15 10.42
C GLY A 22 -38.15 -2.73 9.98
N LEU A 23 -37.36 -2.10 10.86
CA LEU A 23 -36.06 -1.49 10.51
C LEU A 23 -34.88 -2.36 10.96
N VAL A 24 -33.97 -2.64 10.02
CA VAL A 24 -32.63 -3.18 10.27
C VAL A 24 -31.64 -2.02 10.14
N SER A 25 -31.06 -1.60 11.26
CA SER A 25 -30.11 -0.47 11.36
C SER A 25 -29.03 -0.80 12.38
N LYS A 26 -27.91 -0.07 12.35
CA LYS A 26 -26.89 -0.21 13.39
C LYS A 26 -27.22 0.65 14.61
N GLY A 27 -26.70 0.26 15.77
CA GLY A 27 -26.64 1.11 16.97
C GLY A 27 -25.46 2.09 16.92
N SER A 28 -24.95 2.53 18.07
CA SER A 28 -23.69 3.29 18.16
C SER A 28 -22.50 2.37 17.85
N GLY A 29 -21.83 2.59 16.71
CA GLY A 29 -20.71 1.75 16.27
C GLY A 29 -20.66 1.58 14.75
N ALA A 30 -19.99 0.53 14.28
CA ALA A 30 -19.98 0.11 12.88
C ALA A 30 -20.63 -1.28 12.77
N ALA A 31 -21.21 -1.60 11.61
CA ALA A 31 -21.84 -2.89 11.39
C ALA A 31 -21.61 -3.37 9.96
N ALA A 32 -21.71 -4.68 9.76
CA ALA A 32 -21.70 -5.34 8.46
C ALA A 32 -22.80 -6.39 8.40
N LEU A 33 -23.74 -6.23 7.47
CA LEU A 33 -24.81 -7.19 7.22
C LEU A 33 -24.49 -7.99 5.95
N ASN A 34 -23.80 -9.12 6.12
CA ASN A 34 -23.40 -9.99 5.02
C ASN A 34 -24.51 -11.01 4.72
N ILE A 35 -24.94 -11.08 3.47
CA ILE A 35 -26.07 -11.89 3.01
C ILE A 35 -25.63 -12.71 1.77
N GLY A 36 -25.87 -14.02 1.76
CA GLY A 36 -25.54 -14.94 0.68
C GLY A 36 -26.32 -16.25 0.78
N GLY A 37 -26.62 -16.89 -0.37
CA GLY A 37 -27.16 -18.26 -0.46
C GLY A 37 -28.55 -18.57 0.13
N GLY A 38 -29.15 -17.67 0.93
CA GLY A 38 -30.44 -17.88 1.61
C GLY A 38 -31.59 -17.00 1.13
N ARG A 39 -32.77 -17.18 1.71
CA ARG A 39 -34.01 -16.45 1.46
C ARG A 39 -34.23 -15.33 2.49
N VAL A 40 -34.58 -14.12 2.05
CA VAL A 40 -34.94 -13.00 2.92
C VAL A 40 -36.40 -12.65 2.68
N CYS A 41 -37.24 -12.89 3.69
CA CYS A 41 -38.69 -12.82 3.61
C CYS A 41 -39.26 -11.82 4.65
N PRO A 42 -40.36 -11.10 4.34
CA PRO A 42 -41.00 -10.19 5.29
C PRO A 42 -41.77 -10.94 6.39
N HIS A 43 -41.73 -10.44 7.63
CA HIS A 43 -42.44 -10.98 8.78
C HIS A 43 -43.54 -10.02 9.24
N ARG A 44 -44.81 -10.34 8.94
CA ARG A 44 -46.03 -9.58 9.29
C ARG A 44 -46.14 -8.17 8.68
N ALA A 45 -45.04 -7.50 8.38
CA ALA A 45 -44.92 -6.21 7.68
C ALA A 45 -43.65 -6.19 6.80
N GLY A 46 -43.52 -5.19 5.92
CA GLY A 46 -42.29 -4.99 5.14
C GLY A 46 -41.09 -4.62 6.01
N TYR A 47 -39.87 -4.80 5.48
CA TYR A 47 -38.62 -4.46 6.16
C TYR A 47 -37.83 -3.37 5.45
N THR A 48 -37.01 -2.63 6.20
CA THR A 48 -36.04 -1.65 5.71
C THR A 48 -34.65 -2.02 6.19
N ILE A 49 -33.73 -2.33 5.29
CA ILE A 49 -32.31 -2.50 5.59
C ILE A 49 -31.60 -1.17 5.31
N ASN A 50 -31.14 -0.52 6.38
CA ASN A 50 -30.48 0.77 6.30
C ASN A 50 -28.99 0.62 5.90
N GLY A 51 -28.48 1.59 5.14
CA GLY A 51 -27.12 1.56 4.59
C GLY A 51 -26.03 1.72 5.65
N ASP A 52 -26.42 2.19 6.84
CA ASP A 52 -25.55 2.27 8.01
C ASP A 52 -25.10 0.88 8.51
N THR A 53 -25.78 -0.19 8.11
CA THR A 53 -25.41 -1.59 8.37
C THR A 53 -24.39 -2.16 7.38
N ASN A 54 -23.97 -1.39 6.36
CA ASN A 54 -23.13 -1.84 5.25
C ASN A 54 -23.57 -3.21 4.71
N PRO A 55 -24.79 -3.35 4.16
CA PRO A 55 -25.26 -4.64 3.69
C PRO A 55 -24.42 -5.12 2.49
N ARG A 56 -23.97 -6.38 2.52
CA ARG A 56 -23.12 -6.97 1.48
C ARG A 56 -23.70 -8.26 0.95
N LEU A 57 -23.91 -8.35 -0.36
CA LEU A 57 -24.10 -9.62 -1.06
C LEU A 57 -22.75 -10.32 -1.18
N THR A 58 -22.58 -11.40 -0.44
CA THR A 58 -21.29 -12.11 -0.40
C THR A 58 -21.07 -13.05 -1.58
N GLY A 59 -22.16 -13.58 -2.15
CA GLY A 59 -22.10 -14.64 -3.18
C GLY A 59 -21.75 -16.03 -2.62
N ILE A 60 -21.43 -16.12 -1.33
CA ILE A 60 -21.21 -17.37 -0.62
C ILE A 60 -22.51 -18.17 -0.66
N ASN A 61 -22.42 -19.43 -1.06
CA ASN A 61 -23.55 -20.38 -1.18
C ASN A 61 -24.64 -19.97 -2.21
N GLY A 62 -24.31 -19.06 -3.16
CA GLY A 62 -25.18 -18.71 -4.28
C GLY A 62 -25.94 -17.39 -4.14
N LEU A 63 -26.90 -17.16 -5.04
CA LEU A 63 -27.68 -15.92 -5.08
C LEU A 63 -28.61 -15.80 -3.88
N THR A 64 -28.66 -14.61 -3.29
CA THR A 64 -29.63 -14.30 -2.23
C THR A 64 -31.03 -14.21 -2.83
N ARG A 65 -32.04 -14.78 -2.17
CA ARG A 65 -33.42 -14.81 -2.66
C ARG A 65 -34.30 -13.87 -1.84
N PHE A 66 -34.72 -12.75 -2.37
CA PHE A 66 -35.73 -11.90 -1.73
C PHE A 66 -37.13 -12.43 -2.06
N CYS A 67 -37.89 -12.83 -1.05
CA CYS A 67 -39.12 -13.61 -1.19
C CYS A 67 -40.27 -13.02 -0.37
N ALA A 68 -41.53 -13.27 -0.77
CA ALA A 68 -42.68 -13.12 0.10
C ALA A 68 -43.82 -14.07 -0.31
N THR A 69 -44.71 -14.36 0.64
CA THR A 69 -45.94 -15.14 0.40
C THR A 69 -47.08 -14.30 -0.15
N ASP A 70 -47.11 -12.99 0.17
CA ASP A 70 -48.21 -12.07 -0.16
C ASP A 70 -47.70 -10.75 -0.76
N GLY A 71 -48.51 -10.14 -1.63
CA GLY A 71 -48.10 -8.95 -2.39
C GLY A 71 -48.19 -7.63 -1.62
N GLY A 72 -48.73 -7.64 -0.39
CA GLY A 72 -48.98 -6.45 0.42
C GLY A 72 -47.74 -5.83 1.08
N TYR A 73 -46.55 -6.39 0.86
CA TYR A 73 -45.31 -5.94 1.50
C TYR A 73 -44.48 -5.04 0.59
N THR A 74 -43.92 -3.98 1.17
CA THR A 74 -42.91 -3.12 0.55
C THR A 74 -41.64 -3.17 1.40
N ASN A 75 -40.58 -3.70 0.81
CA ASN A 75 -39.28 -3.87 1.43
C ASN A 75 -38.29 -2.85 0.87
N ILE A 76 -37.41 -2.29 1.69
CA ILE A 76 -36.46 -1.24 1.32
C ILE A 76 -35.03 -1.67 1.65
N ILE A 77 -34.06 -1.43 0.77
CA ILE A 77 -32.64 -1.70 1.02
C ILE A 77 -31.78 -0.54 0.54
N SER A 78 -30.86 -0.08 1.40
CA SER A 78 -29.91 1.01 1.15
C SER A 78 -28.46 0.50 1.24
N GLY A 79 -27.58 0.89 0.31
CA GLY A 79 -26.13 0.65 0.39
C GLY A 79 -25.64 -0.77 0.14
N LEU A 80 -26.35 -1.56 -0.67
CA LEU A 80 -26.01 -2.94 -0.97
C LEU A 80 -24.71 -3.04 -1.80
N SER A 81 -23.72 -3.77 -1.31
CA SER A 81 -22.40 -3.90 -1.93
C SER A 81 -21.94 -5.37 -2.03
N GLY A 82 -20.78 -5.66 -2.62
CA GLY A 82 -20.18 -7.01 -2.62
C GLY A 82 -20.27 -7.78 -3.96
N ALA A 83 -19.58 -8.92 -4.04
CA ALA A 83 -19.44 -9.67 -5.29
C ALA A 83 -20.67 -10.54 -5.65
N GLY A 84 -21.59 -10.74 -4.70
CA GLY A 84 -22.77 -11.58 -4.87
C GLY A 84 -23.91 -10.90 -5.62
N GLY A 85 -24.87 -11.71 -6.07
CA GLY A 85 -26.10 -11.27 -6.75
C GLY A 85 -27.37 -11.74 -6.02
N PHE A 86 -28.54 -11.43 -6.58
CA PHE A 86 -29.82 -11.81 -5.97
C PHE A 86 -30.90 -12.23 -6.98
N ILE A 87 -31.87 -12.99 -6.46
CA ILE A 87 -33.13 -13.34 -7.11
C ILE A 87 -34.26 -12.65 -6.34
N LYS A 88 -35.13 -11.90 -7.02
CA LYS A 88 -36.42 -11.47 -6.47
C LYS A 88 -37.49 -12.47 -6.89
N GLU A 89 -38.13 -13.08 -5.90
CA GLU A 89 -39.23 -14.04 -6.03
C GLU A 89 -40.41 -13.61 -5.14
N GLY A 90 -41.62 -14.13 -5.38
CA GLY A 90 -42.83 -13.70 -4.66
C GLY A 90 -43.43 -12.36 -5.14
N PRO A 91 -44.70 -12.08 -4.80
CA PRO A 91 -45.48 -10.98 -5.41
C PRO A 91 -45.25 -9.59 -4.79
N ASP A 92 -44.44 -9.46 -3.74
CA ASP A 92 -44.17 -8.21 -3.01
C ASP A 92 -43.26 -7.23 -3.77
N THR A 93 -43.09 -6.04 -3.19
CA THR A 93 -42.22 -4.97 -3.72
C THR A 93 -40.90 -4.87 -2.96
N LEU A 94 -39.78 -4.85 -3.68
CA LEU A 94 -38.44 -4.55 -3.17
C LEU A 94 -37.95 -3.22 -3.74
N THR A 95 -37.55 -2.28 -2.89
CA THR A 95 -37.15 -0.93 -3.28
C THR A 95 -35.71 -0.64 -2.86
N PHE A 96 -34.87 -0.25 -3.80
CA PHE A 96 -33.53 0.25 -3.54
C PHE A 96 -33.56 1.77 -3.44
N SER A 97 -33.30 2.31 -2.24
CA SER A 97 -33.30 3.74 -1.96
C SER A 97 -32.33 4.09 -0.83
N GLY A 98 -32.00 5.38 -0.64
CA GLY A 98 -30.98 5.83 0.31
C GLY A 98 -29.59 5.97 -0.32
N ASN A 99 -28.70 5.00 -0.11
CA ASN A 99 -27.33 5.00 -0.62
C ASN A 99 -27.20 4.28 -1.98
N VAL A 100 -26.11 4.57 -2.69
CA VAL A 100 -25.72 3.90 -3.94
C VAL A 100 -25.45 2.42 -3.71
N GLN A 101 -25.89 1.58 -4.65
CA GLN A 101 -25.63 0.14 -4.64
C GLN A 101 -24.42 -0.19 -5.50
N THR A 102 -23.48 -0.97 -4.97
CA THR A 102 -22.16 -1.22 -5.60
C THR A 102 -21.84 -2.71 -5.79
N PHE A 103 -22.83 -3.59 -5.63
CA PHE A 103 -22.62 -5.03 -5.79
C PHE A 103 -22.50 -5.44 -7.26
N THR A 104 -21.73 -6.48 -7.59
CA THR A 104 -21.41 -6.85 -8.98
C THR A 104 -22.07 -8.12 -9.50
N GLY A 105 -22.67 -8.94 -8.63
CA GLY A 105 -23.30 -10.19 -9.03
C GLY A 105 -24.61 -10.01 -9.81
N PRO A 106 -25.16 -11.08 -10.39
CA PRO A 106 -26.33 -11.00 -11.28
C PRO A 106 -27.62 -10.68 -10.52
N VAL A 107 -28.55 -10.03 -11.21
CA VAL A 107 -29.89 -9.68 -10.71
C VAL A 107 -30.94 -10.44 -11.52
N ILE A 108 -31.74 -11.27 -10.86
CA ILE A 108 -32.81 -12.02 -11.50
C ILE A 108 -34.14 -11.61 -10.85
N VAL A 109 -35.09 -11.10 -11.64
CA VAL A 109 -36.43 -10.79 -11.15
C VAL A 109 -37.38 -11.80 -11.78
N SER A 110 -37.91 -12.68 -10.93
CA SER A 110 -38.78 -13.79 -11.33
C SER A 110 -40.26 -13.54 -11.04
N ASN A 111 -40.57 -12.73 -10.02
CA ASN A 111 -41.93 -12.28 -9.69
C ASN A 111 -41.89 -11.03 -8.77
N GLY A 112 -43.01 -10.32 -8.64
CA GLY A 112 -43.15 -9.13 -7.80
C GLY A 112 -42.59 -7.87 -8.45
N THR A 113 -42.37 -6.81 -7.65
CA THR A 113 -41.88 -5.52 -8.15
C THR A 113 -40.51 -5.18 -7.57
N VAL A 114 -39.58 -4.68 -8.40
CA VAL A 114 -38.31 -4.11 -7.96
C VAL A 114 -38.25 -2.63 -8.37
N ASN A 115 -38.18 -1.72 -7.40
CA ASN A 115 -37.98 -0.29 -7.65
C ASN A 115 -36.52 0.08 -7.41
N ILE A 116 -35.87 0.69 -8.39
CA ILE A 116 -34.51 1.21 -8.28
C ILE A 116 -34.62 2.74 -8.28
N ASN A 117 -34.44 3.35 -7.11
CA ASN A 117 -34.58 4.79 -6.89
C ASN A 117 -33.24 5.45 -6.48
N GLN A 118 -32.12 4.71 -6.56
CA GLN A 118 -30.75 5.14 -6.31
C GLN A 118 -29.80 4.41 -7.26
N ALA A 119 -28.64 5.01 -7.57
CA ALA A 119 -27.70 4.47 -8.55
C ALA A 119 -27.24 3.06 -8.18
N MET A 120 -27.15 2.19 -9.20
CA MET A 120 -26.56 0.86 -9.14
C MET A 120 -25.33 0.86 -10.04
N THR A 121 -24.14 0.74 -9.47
CA THR A 121 -22.87 1.01 -10.17
C THR A 121 -21.97 -0.21 -10.33
N GLY A 122 -22.40 -1.39 -9.91
CA GLY A 122 -21.57 -2.60 -9.97
C GLY A 122 -21.56 -3.34 -11.30
N GLY A 123 -22.18 -2.81 -12.37
CA GLY A 123 -22.15 -3.43 -13.69
C GLY A 123 -22.88 -4.78 -13.75
N ASN A 124 -24.04 -4.87 -13.13
CA ASN A 124 -24.78 -6.14 -12.98
C ASN A 124 -25.32 -6.68 -14.31
N ALA A 125 -25.36 -8.00 -14.45
CA ALA A 125 -26.17 -8.65 -15.48
C ALA A 125 -27.61 -8.81 -14.96
N VAL A 126 -28.58 -8.19 -15.62
CA VAL A 126 -29.98 -8.13 -15.18
C VAL A 126 -30.87 -8.98 -16.08
N THR A 127 -31.62 -9.90 -15.47
CA THR A 127 -32.64 -10.73 -16.14
C THR A 127 -34.01 -10.52 -15.50
N VAL A 128 -34.99 -10.11 -16.28
CA VAL A 128 -36.40 -10.00 -15.86
C VAL A 128 -37.19 -11.15 -16.46
N ALA A 129 -37.22 -12.25 -15.71
CA ALA A 129 -37.93 -13.48 -16.07
C ALA A 129 -39.43 -13.42 -15.78
N GLY A 130 -39.84 -12.60 -14.81
CA GLY A 130 -41.24 -12.32 -14.45
C GLY A 130 -41.32 -11.18 -13.43
N GLY A 131 -42.49 -10.55 -13.30
CA GLY A 131 -42.67 -9.37 -12.44
C GLY A 131 -42.32 -8.03 -13.13
N VAL A 132 -42.10 -6.98 -12.35
CA VAL A 132 -41.86 -5.60 -12.83
C VAL A 132 -40.59 -5.02 -12.21
N VAL A 133 -39.73 -4.40 -13.03
CA VAL A 133 -38.59 -3.60 -12.57
C VAL A 133 -38.79 -2.15 -12.98
N ASN A 134 -38.73 -1.21 -12.05
CA ASN A 134 -38.90 0.21 -12.30
C ASN A 134 -37.61 0.98 -12.00
N LEU A 135 -37.09 1.72 -12.97
CA LEU A 135 -36.07 2.76 -12.75
C LEU A 135 -36.75 4.10 -12.47
N GLY A 136 -36.49 4.72 -11.32
CA GLY A 136 -37.17 5.94 -10.87
C GLY A 136 -36.24 7.14 -10.69
N GLY A 137 -35.99 7.93 -11.74
CA GLY A 137 -35.25 9.20 -11.67
C GLY A 137 -33.74 9.05 -11.38
N VAL A 138 -33.14 7.97 -11.87
CA VAL A 138 -31.78 7.53 -11.54
C VAL A 138 -31.00 7.15 -12.81
N ALA A 139 -29.67 7.32 -12.79
CA ALA A 139 -28.76 6.76 -13.78
C ALA A 139 -28.17 5.41 -13.32
N VAL A 140 -28.26 4.38 -14.17
CA VAL A 140 -27.69 3.04 -13.90
C VAL A 140 -26.83 2.55 -15.07
N THR A 141 -25.82 1.75 -14.76
CA THR A 141 -24.96 1.08 -15.74
C THR A 141 -24.95 -0.43 -15.47
N PHE A 142 -25.40 -1.23 -16.43
CA PHE A 142 -25.42 -2.70 -16.35
C PHE A 142 -24.44 -3.32 -17.34
N SER A 143 -24.06 -4.58 -17.12
CA SER A 143 -23.26 -5.35 -18.08
C SER A 143 -24.11 -6.06 -19.13
N ALA A 144 -25.37 -6.38 -18.81
CA ALA A 144 -26.35 -6.90 -19.75
C ALA A 144 -27.77 -6.68 -19.21
N LEU A 145 -28.75 -6.52 -20.10
CA LEU A 145 -30.17 -6.50 -19.76
C LEU A 145 -30.95 -7.46 -20.67
N THR A 146 -31.64 -8.42 -20.06
CA THR A 146 -32.53 -9.37 -20.75
C THR A 146 -33.90 -9.39 -20.08
N VAL A 147 -34.98 -9.23 -20.85
CA VAL A 147 -36.37 -9.26 -20.39
C VAL A 147 -37.08 -10.40 -21.10
N THR A 148 -37.41 -11.48 -20.40
CA THR A 148 -37.94 -12.73 -21.03
C THR A 148 -39.43 -12.98 -20.77
N GLY A 149 -40.00 -12.39 -19.72
CA GLY A 149 -41.41 -12.62 -19.36
C GLY A 149 -42.05 -11.61 -18.39
N GLY A 150 -41.31 -10.58 -17.97
CA GLY A 150 -41.81 -9.49 -17.13
C GLY A 150 -41.70 -8.13 -17.81
N VAL A 151 -41.85 -7.05 -17.03
CA VAL A 151 -41.77 -5.67 -17.51
C VAL A 151 -40.53 -4.99 -16.93
N PHE A 152 -39.67 -4.44 -17.78
CA PHE A 152 -38.63 -3.49 -17.35
C PHE A 152 -39.07 -2.09 -17.77
N GLN A 153 -39.34 -1.22 -16.79
CA GLN A 153 -39.85 0.13 -16.99
C GLN A 153 -38.76 1.16 -16.67
N VAL A 154 -38.55 2.09 -17.60
CA VAL A 154 -37.68 3.24 -17.41
C VAL A 154 -38.54 4.49 -17.24
N ALA A 155 -38.54 5.07 -16.04
CA ALA A 155 -39.32 6.29 -15.77
C ALA A 155 -38.65 7.54 -16.36
N ALA A 156 -39.44 8.61 -16.49
CA ALA A 156 -38.95 9.93 -16.89
C ALA A 156 -37.73 10.36 -16.05
N ASN A 157 -36.74 10.99 -16.69
CA ASN A 157 -35.48 11.44 -16.06
C ASN A 157 -34.58 10.32 -15.52
N SER A 158 -34.80 9.06 -15.92
CA SER A 158 -33.85 7.97 -15.66
C SER A 158 -32.93 7.75 -16.87
N THR A 159 -31.70 7.31 -16.59
CA THR A 159 -30.70 6.97 -17.61
C THR A 159 -30.32 5.50 -17.49
N LEU A 160 -30.40 4.75 -18.60
CA LEU A 160 -29.93 3.37 -18.67
C LEU A 160 -28.74 3.28 -19.65
N SER A 161 -27.62 2.75 -19.16
CA SER A 161 -26.42 2.47 -19.93
C SER A 161 -26.01 1.01 -19.81
N LEU A 162 -25.41 0.46 -20.87
CA LEU A 162 -24.85 -0.88 -20.88
C LEU A 162 -23.35 -0.83 -21.18
N THR A 163 -22.56 -1.69 -20.55
CA THR A 163 -21.12 -1.86 -20.85
C THR A 163 -20.91 -3.00 -21.84
N GLY A 164 -19.92 -2.87 -22.72
CA GLY A 164 -19.52 -3.94 -23.66
C GLY A 164 -19.19 -3.39 -25.05
N LEU A 165 -18.59 -4.24 -25.89
CA LEU A 165 -18.22 -3.92 -27.28
C LEU A 165 -19.45 -3.66 -28.17
N GLU A 166 -20.59 -4.30 -27.85
CA GLU A 166 -21.87 -4.07 -28.53
C GLU A 166 -23.03 -4.08 -27.51
N PRO A 167 -23.26 -2.97 -26.79
CA PRO A 167 -24.25 -2.91 -25.73
C PRO A 167 -25.67 -3.20 -26.23
N ARG A 168 -26.25 -4.32 -25.76
CA ARG A 168 -27.54 -4.85 -26.25
C ARG A 168 -28.58 -5.03 -25.14
N VAL A 169 -29.80 -4.52 -25.36
CA VAL A 169 -30.98 -4.90 -24.56
C VAL A 169 -31.73 -5.99 -25.31
N ARG A 170 -31.98 -7.13 -24.67
CA ARG A 170 -32.75 -8.24 -25.26
C ARG A 170 -34.14 -8.31 -24.66
N VAL A 171 -35.18 -8.21 -25.49
CA VAL A 171 -36.58 -8.41 -25.11
C VAL A 171 -37.08 -9.66 -25.80
N LEU A 172 -37.15 -10.75 -25.04
CA LEU A 172 -37.41 -12.09 -25.52
C LEU A 172 -38.74 -12.61 -24.96
N GLY A 173 -39.35 -13.59 -25.62
CA GLY A 173 -40.60 -14.19 -25.14
C GLY A 173 -41.67 -13.13 -24.89
N ASN A 174 -42.53 -13.30 -23.89
CA ASN A 174 -43.57 -12.32 -23.53
C ASN A 174 -43.04 -11.12 -22.71
N GLY A 175 -41.73 -10.87 -22.72
CA GLY A 175 -41.11 -9.74 -22.02
C GLY A 175 -41.50 -8.39 -22.61
N THR A 176 -41.48 -7.34 -21.78
CA THR A 176 -41.79 -5.97 -22.24
C THR A 176 -40.79 -4.94 -21.71
N LEU A 177 -40.21 -4.13 -22.59
CA LEU A 177 -39.46 -2.93 -22.23
C LEU A 177 -40.38 -1.71 -22.33
N ARG A 178 -40.72 -1.09 -21.19
CA ARG A 178 -41.58 0.09 -21.13
C ARG A 178 -40.76 1.37 -20.96
N LEU A 179 -40.95 2.34 -21.84
CA LEU A 179 -40.23 3.61 -21.82
C LEU A 179 -41.23 4.76 -21.63
N LEU A 180 -41.10 5.52 -20.54
CA LEU A 180 -41.93 6.71 -20.31
C LEU A 180 -41.35 7.94 -21.04
N SER A 181 -42.13 9.02 -21.17
CA SER A 181 -41.68 10.25 -21.83
C SER A 181 -40.45 10.86 -21.13
N GLY A 182 -39.41 11.22 -21.89
CA GLY A 182 -38.19 11.87 -21.37
C GLY A 182 -37.06 10.92 -20.92
N VAL A 183 -37.07 9.66 -21.35
CA VAL A 183 -36.03 8.65 -21.08
C VAL A 183 -34.78 8.86 -21.96
N LEU A 184 -33.59 8.65 -21.38
CA LEU A 184 -32.31 8.67 -22.08
C LEU A 184 -31.66 7.28 -22.05
N LEU A 185 -31.29 6.74 -23.23
CA LEU A 185 -30.60 5.45 -23.39
C LEU A 185 -29.20 5.62 -24.04
N PRO A 186 -28.31 6.48 -23.50
CA PRO A 186 -27.07 6.89 -24.17
C PRO A 186 -26.02 5.76 -24.29
N GLY A 187 -26.18 4.66 -23.55
CA GLY A 187 -25.28 3.50 -23.59
C GLY A 187 -25.94 2.23 -24.12
N VAL A 188 -27.07 2.32 -24.81
CA VAL A 188 -27.71 1.16 -25.48
C VAL A 188 -27.47 1.27 -26.96
N THR A 189 -26.60 0.39 -27.47
CA THR A 189 -26.23 0.34 -28.88
C THR A 189 -27.31 -0.38 -29.69
N VAL A 190 -27.85 -1.53 -29.26
CA VAL A 190 -28.92 -2.22 -30.03
C VAL A 190 -30.04 -2.74 -29.13
N LEU A 191 -31.30 -2.50 -29.52
CA LEU A 191 -32.48 -3.12 -28.93
C LEU A 191 -32.89 -4.33 -29.77
N ASP A 192 -32.80 -5.53 -29.20
CA ASP A 192 -33.07 -6.81 -29.88
C ASP A 192 -34.37 -7.42 -29.33
N VAL A 193 -35.41 -7.49 -30.16
CA VAL A 193 -36.76 -7.88 -29.75
C VAL A 193 -37.18 -9.12 -30.53
N SER A 194 -37.51 -10.21 -29.84
CA SER A 194 -38.04 -11.44 -30.46
C SER A 194 -39.48 -11.27 -30.95
N GLU A 195 -39.99 -12.21 -31.75
CA GLU A 195 -41.37 -12.22 -32.27
C GLU A 195 -42.47 -11.92 -31.23
N SER A 196 -42.32 -12.41 -29.99
CA SER A 196 -43.31 -12.22 -28.91
C SER A 196 -42.97 -11.09 -27.92
N GLY A 197 -41.82 -10.42 -28.10
CA GLY A 197 -41.34 -9.37 -27.21
C GLY A 197 -41.97 -8.01 -27.50
N GLY A 198 -42.19 -7.21 -26.46
CA GLY A 198 -42.86 -5.91 -26.58
C GLY A 198 -42.02 -4.69 -26.19
N ILE A 199 -42.20 -3.59 -26.90
CA ILE A 199 -41.75 -2.25 -26.54
C ILE A 199 -42.99 -1.41 -26.23
N ASP A 200 -43.15 -1.03 -24.98
CA ASP A 200 -44.32 -0.27 -24.53
C ASP A 200 -44.02 1.23 -24.41
N LEU A 201 -44.64 2.02 -25.29
CA LEU A 201 -44.58 3.48 -25.37
C LEU A 201 -45.95 4.11 -25.05
N SER A 202 -46.79 3.45 -24.25
CA SER A 202 -48.14 3.90 -23.89
C SER A 202 -48.20 5.24 -23.14
N ALA A 203 -47.11 5.66 -22.53
CA ALA A 203 -47.00 6.96 -21.86
C ALA A 203 -46.80 8.15 -22.82
N GLY A 204 -46.67 7.90 -24.12
CA GLY A 204 -46.43 8.93 -25.14
C GLY A 204 -45.01 9.50 -25.12
N GLY A 205 -44.71 10.40 -26.06
CA GLY A 205 -43.38 11.01 -26.23
C GLY A 205 -42.45 10.23 -27.15
N THR A 206 -41.17 10.62 -27.15
CA THR A 206 -40.15 10.06 -28.05
C THR A 206 -39.02 9.42 -27.26
N ALA A 207 -38.74 8.14 -27.52
CA ALA A 207 -37.55 7.43 -27.03
C ALA A 207 -36.52 7.30 -28.16
N SER A 208 -35.23 7.10 -27.85
CA SER A 208 -34.19 6.93 -28.88
C SER A 208 -33.23 5.79 -28.57
N VAL A 209 -32.85 5.00 -29.59
CA VAL A 209 -31.86 3.90 -29.53
C VAL A 209 -30.89 3.99 -30.72
N TYR A 210 -29.72 3.35 -30.66
CA TYR A 210 -28.74 3.35 -31.77
C TYR A 210 -29.13 2.38 -32.90
N GLY A 211 -29.63 1.19 -32.58
CA GLY A 211 -30.14 0.20 -33.53
C GLY A 211 -31.34 -0.57 -32.97
N LEU A 212 -32.22 -1.06 -33.85
CA LEU A 212 -33.37 -1.89 -33.50
C LEU A 212 -33.34 -3.17 -34.34
N ARG A 213 -33.44 -4.35 -33.71
CA ARG A 213 -33.66 -5.64 -34.37
C ARG A 213 -34.99 -6.20 -33.90
N VAL A 214 -35.82 -6.60 -34.84
CA VAL A 214 -37.12 -7.24 -34.57
C VAL A 214 -37.12 -8.58 -35.27
N ASP A 215 -37.31 -9.64 -34.50
CA ASP A 215 -37.26 -11.03 -34.93
C ASP A 215 -35.99 -11.38 -35.72
N GLY A 216 -34.84 -10.92 -35.20
CA GLY A 216 -33.54 -11.09 -35.85
C GLY A 216 -33.29 -10.22 -37.09
N VAL A 217 -34.27 -9.42 -37.52
CA VAL A 217 -34.14 -8.50 -38.67
C VAL A 217 -33.83 -7.09 -38.20
N GLU A 218 -32.74 -6.53 -38.72
CA GLU A 218 -32.32 -5.15 -38.43
C GLU A 218 -33.23 -4.13 -39.10
N GLN A 219 -33.70 -3.17 -38.30
CA GLN A 219 -34.61 -2.12 -38.71
C GLN A 219 -33.82 -0.87 -39.12
N ALA A 220 -34.25 -0.24 -40.21
CA ALA A 220 -33.61 0.98 -40.73
C ALA A 220 -33.64 2.13 -39.71
N PRO A 221 -32.70 3.10 -39.78
CA PRO A 221 -32.83 4.35 -39.05
C PRO A 221 -34.15 5.07 -39.39
N GLY A 222 -34.87 5.56 -38.38
CA GLY A 222 -36.18 6.15 -38.58
C GLY A 222 -37.05 6.23 -37.33
N ALA A 223 -38.28 6.72 -37.52
CA ALA A 223 -39.28 6.84 -36.47
C ALA A 223 -40.25 5.65 -36.51
N TYR A 224 -40.23 4.83 -35.48
CA TYR A 224 -41.09 3.65 -35.33
C TYR A 224 -42.21 3.92 -34.33
N THR A 225 -43.42 3.53 -34.70
CA THR A 225 -44.64 3.64 -33.89
C THR A 225 -45.35 2.30 -33.88
N ALA A 226 -46.40 2.15 -33.08
CA ALA A 226 -47.25 0.95 -33.11
C ALA A 226 -47.88 0.66 -34.50
N ALA A 227 -47.95 1.67 -35.38
CA ALA A 227 -48.43 1.50 -36.76
C ALA A 227 -47.35 0.98 -37.73
N THR A 228 -46.07 1.17 -37.41
CA THR A 228 -44.94 0.85 -38.31
C THR A 228 -44.03 -0.26 -37.78
N CYS A 229 -44.19 -0.67 -36.53
CA CYS A 229 -43.47 -1.79 -35.93
C CYS A 229 -44.41 -2.60 -35.02
N PRO A 230 -44.67 -3.89 -35.30
CA PRO A 230 -45.61 -4.71 -34.52
C PRO A 230 -45.12 -5.00 -33.10
N ALA A 231 -43.82 -4.86 -32.83
CA ALA A 231 -43.25 -4.98 -31.50
C ALA A 231 -43.53 -3.76 -30.61
N ILE A 232 -44.05 -2.65 -31.15
CA ILE A 232 -44.33 -1.42 -30.39
C ILE A 232 -45.82 -1.35 -30.03
N THR A 233 -46.12 -1.02 -28.77
CA THR A 233 -47.48 -0.70 -28.31
C THR A 233 -47.55 0.72 -27.76
N GLY A 234 -48.72 1.38 -27.85
CA GLY A 234 -48.93 2.73 -27.32
C GLY A 234 -48.88 3.84 -28.37
N THR A 235 -48.90 5.10 -27.92
CA THR A 235 -49.00 6.30 -28.79
C THR A 235 -47.68 7.04 -28.99
N GLY A 236 -46.59 6.59 -28.35
CA GLY A 236 -45.26 7.19 -28.50
C GLY A 236 -44.48 6.73 -29.74
N THR A 237 -43.32 7.35 -29.94
CA THR A 237 -42.41 7.10 -31.07
C THR A 237 -41.04 6.63 -30.58
N LEU A 238 -40.49 5.59 -31.19
CA LEU A 238 -39.09 5.17 -31.02
C LEU A 238 -38.26 5.68 -32.20
N LEU A 239 -37.28 6.55 -31.94
CA LEU A 239 -36.29 7.00 -32.93
C LEU A 239 -35.06 6.10 -32.90
N VAL A 240 -34.58 5.70 -34.08
CA VAL A 240 -33.30 5.00 -34.24
C VAL A 240 -32.28 6.01 -34.79
N ASN A 241 -31.28 6.42 -33.96
CA ASN A 241 -30.48 7.65 -34.12
C ASN A 241 -28.98 7.45 -34.48
N GLY A 242 -28.55 6.28 -34.97
CA GLY A 242 -27.20 6.09 -35.51
C GLY A 242 -27.13 6.46 -37.00
N GLY A 243 -26.12 7.25 -37.40
CA GLY A 243 -25.72 7.38 -38.81
C GLY A 243 -24.37 6.72 -39.02
N TYR A 244 -24.38 5.56 -39.67
CA TYR A 244 -23.19 4.84 -40.11
C TYR A 244 -22.75 5.37 -41.47
N TRP A 245 -21.47 5.73 -41.63
CA TRP A 245 -20.95 6.13 -42.92
C TRP A 245 -20.93 4.92 -43.87
N THR A 246 -21.73 4.94 -44.93
CA THR A 246 -21.88 3.80 -45.86
C THR A 246 -20.92 3.83 -47.05
N GLY A 247 -20.05 4.84 -47.10
CA GLY A 247 -19.15 5.08 -48.22
C GLY A 247 -19.61 6.25 -49.07
N ALA A 248 -18.64 6.92 -49.70
CA ALA A 248 -18.91 8.06 -50.55
C ALA A 248 -19.55 7.59 -51.86
N GLY A 249 -20.70 8.16 -52.23
CA GLY A 249 -21.21 8.12 -53.60
C GLY A 249 -20.34 8.89 -54.62
N GLY A 250 -19.03 8.99 -54.39
CA GLY A 250 -18.02 9.63 -55.24
C GLY A 250 -17.44 10.97 -54.73
N ASP A 251 -18.07 11.67 -53.78
CA ASP A 251 -17.72 13.05 -53.41
C ASP A 251 -16.99 13.23 -52.06
N GLY A 252 -17.13 12.28 -51.12
CA GLY A 252 -16.43 12.27 -49.83
C GLY A 252 -16.88 13.38 -48.85
N LEU A 253 -17.98 14.08 -49.13
CA LEU A 253 -18.48 15.21 -48.36
C LEU A 253 -19.33 14.74 -47.18
N TRP A 254 -19.10 15.33 -46.00
CA TRP A 254 -19.88 15.05 -44.79
C TRP A 254 -21.34 15.52 -44.93
N SER A 255 -21.58 16.62 -45.65
CA SER A 255 -22.92 17.20 -45.89
C SER A 255 -23.83 16.35 -46.79
N THR A 256 -23.29 15.46 -47.62
CA THR A 256 -24.08 14.68 -48.58
C THR A 256 -24.77 13.52 -47.86
N GLY A 257 -26.09 13.61 -47.70
CA GLY A 257 -26.90 12.61 -46.99
C GLY A 257 -26.74 11.19 -47.54
N THR A 258 -26.48 11.01 -48.84
CA THR A 258 -26.29 9.69 -49.47
C THR A 258 -25.04 8.94 -49.00
N ASN A 259 -24.09 9.63 -48.37
CA ASN A 259 -22.88 9.01 -47.82
C ASN A 259 -23.12 8.41 -46.42
N TRP A 260 -24.29 8.66 -45.84
CA TRP A 260 -24.73 8.15 -44.56
C TRP A 260 -25.84 7.12 -44.74
N GLN A 261 -25.83 6.08 -43.90
CA GLN A 261 -26.90 5.10 -43.80
C GLN A 261 -28.25 5.81 -43.62
N ALA A 262 -29.25 5.41 -44.40
CA ALA A 262 -30.58 6.02 -44.46
C ALA A 262 -30.66 7.46 -45.04
N GLY A 263 -29.59 7.99 -45.63
CA GLY A 263 -29.65 9.25 -46.39
C GLY A 263 -29.60 10.53 -45.56
N VAL A 264 -29.28 10.45 -44.27
CA VAL A 264 -29.36 11.58 -43.31
C VAL A 264 -28.03 11.78 -42.58
N MET A 265 -27.46 12.98 -42.68
CA MET A 265 -26.24 13.37 -41.97
C MET A 265 -26.47 13.53 -40.45
N PRO A 266 -25.67 12.89 -39.59
CA PRO A 266 -25.71 13.11 -38.14
C PRO A 266 -25.33 14.54 -37.77
N SER A 267 -26.22 15.27 -37.09
CA SER A 267 -25.94 16.60 -36.55
C SER A 267 -26.73 16.92 -35.29
N GLY A 268 -26.11 17.62 -34.33
CA GLY A 268 -26.74 18.12 -33.10
C GLY A 268 -26.10 17.61 -31.81
N ALA A 269 -26.42 18.23 -30.67
CA ALA A 269 -25.77 17.96 -29.37
C ALA A 269 -25.91 16.53 -28.83
N LYS A 270 -26.71 15.67 -29.48
CA LYS A 270 -26.87 14.23 -29.18
C LYS A 270 -26.57 13.33 -30.38
N ALA A 271 -26.04 13.88 -31.47
CA ALA A 271 -25.74 13.12 -32.68
C ALA A 271 -24.54 12.20 -32.45
N VAL A 272 -24.59 11.05 -33.10
CA VAL A 272 -23.54 10.03 -33.12
C VAL A 272 -23.14 9.83 -34.57
N ALA A 273 -21.85 10.04 -34.87
CA ALA A 273 -21.28 9.83 -36.19
C ALA A 273 -20.32 8.62 -36.14
N ASP A 274 -20.62 7.58 -36.90
CA ASP A 274 -19.80 6.38 -37.00
C ASP A 274 -19.11 6.34 -38.37
N LEU A 275 -17.79 6.47 -38.37
CA LEU A 275 -16.95 6.54 -39.57
C LEU A 275 -16.36 5.18 -39.94
N SER A 276 -16.73 4.09 -39.26
CA SER A 276 -16.10 2.79 -39.43
C SER A 276 -16.27 2.22 -40.85
N GLY A 277 -17.36 2.58 -41.53
CA GLY A 277 -17.59 2.20 -42.94
C GLY A 277 -16.82 3.04 -43.98
N ALA A 278 -16.01 4.01 -43.56
CA ALA A 278 -15.13 4.74 -44.48
C ALA A 278 -13.93 3.90 -44.94
N VAL A 279 -13.59 2.85 -44.20
CA VAL A 279 -12.41 1.99 -44.43
C VAL A 279 -12.85 0.54 -44.61
N SER A 280 -12.03 -0.24 -45.30
CA SER A 280 -12.23 -1.67 -45.51
C SER A 280 -10.89 -2.39 -45.56
N ALA A 281 -10.89 -3.73 -45.57
CA ALA A 281 -9.65 -4.50 -45.69
C ALA A 281 -8.88 -4.21 -47.00
N GLU A 282 -9.58 -3.78 -48.06
CA GLU A 282 -8.98 -3.42 -49.35
C GLU A 282 -8.55 -1.94 -49.40
N THR A 283 -9.20 -1.09 -48.62
CA THR A 283 -8.96 0.36 -48.54
C THR A 283 -8.80 0.78 -47.08
N PRO A 284 -7.63 0.52 -46.45
CA PRO A 284 -7.45 0.73 -45.02
C PRO A 284 -7.36 2.22 -44.65
N SER A 285 -7.28 3.14 -45.62
CA SER A 285 -7.22 4.58 -45.34
C SER A 285 -8.25 5.37 -46.15
N ALA A 286 -8.91 6.35 -45.52
CA ALA A 286 -9.85 7.25 -46.18
C ALA A 286 -9.74 8.69 -45.69
N THR A 287 -10.08 9.65 -46.55
CA THR A 287 -10.21 11.08 -46.21
C THR A 287 -11.63 11.53 -46.46
N LEU A 288 -12.27 12.08 -45.43
CA LEU A 288 -13.61 12.65 -45.46
C LEU A 288 -13.49 14.17 -45.34
N LEU A 289 -14.30 14.90 -46.10
CA LEU A 289 -14.30 16.36 -46.11
C LEU A 289 -15.46 16.89 -45.27
N LEU A 290 -15.14 17.48 -44.12
CA LEU A 290 -16.05 18.27 -43.31
C LEU A 290 -16.28 19.61 -43.99
N ASP A 291 -17.33 19.76 -44.79
CA ASP A 291 -17.65 20.96 -45.57
C ASP A 291 -18.66 21.91 -44.89
N VAL A 292 -19.22 21.50 -43.76
CA VAL A 292 -20.17 22.30 -42.97
C VAL A 292 -19.49 22.84 -41.71
N GLY A 293 -19.54 24.15 -41.49
CA GLY A 293 -19.13 24.77 -40.23
C GLY A 293 -20.22 24.65 -39.15
N GLY A 294 -19.84 24.34 -37.90
CA GLY A 294 -20.79 24.38 -36.77
C GLY A 294 -21.42 23.04 -36.37
N LEU A 295 -20.91 21.92 -36.87
CA LEU A 295 -21.41 20.60 -36.49
C LEU A 295 -21.11 20.31 -35.02
N THR A 296 -22.15 19.98 -34.26
CA THR A 296 -22.02 19.50 -32.88
C THR A 296 -22.29 18.00 -32.87
N ASN A 297 -21.39 17.21 -32.25
CA ASN A 297 -21.60 15.77 -32.04
C ASN A 297 -21.39 15.39 -30.58
N SER A 298 -22.11 14.36 -30.14
CA SER A 298 -21.95 13.75 -28.81
C SER A 298 -21.03 12.54 -28.81
N LEU A 299 -20.95 11.81 -29.93
CA LEU A 299 -20.07 10.66 -30.10
C LEU A 299 -19.54 10.59 -31.54
N LEU A 300 -18.23 10.38 -31.68
CA LEU A 300 -17.56 10.09 -32.93
C LEU A 300 -16.85 8.74 -32.81
N VAL A 301 -17.10 7.82 -33.74
CA VAL A 301 -16.59 6.44 -33.70
C VAL A 301 -15.76 6.13 -34.94
N LEU A 302 -14.63 5.48 -34.73
CA LEU A 302 -13.91 4.67 -35.72
C LEU A 302 -13.59 3.35 -35.01
N ASP A 303 -14.27 2.27 -35.35
CA ASP A 303 -14.02 0.92 -34.82
C ASP A 303 -14.34 -0.10 -35.92
N ALA A 304 -13.53 -0.10 -36.97
CA ALA A 304 -13.73 -1.00 -38.11
C ALA A 304 -13.30 -2.44 -37.79
N GLY A 305 -12.58 -2.65 -36.68
CA GLY A 305 -11.93 -3.92 -36.35
C GLY A 305 -10.75 -4.24 -37.26
N ILE A 306 -10.18 -3.23 -37.94
CA ILE A 306 -9.14 -3.41 -38.96
C ILE A 306 -7.86 -2.75 -38.46
N ALA A 307 -6.90 -3.56 -38.02
CA ALA A 307 -5.60 -3.06 -37.61
C ALA A 307 -4.91 -2.28 -38.75
N GLY A 308 -4.44 -1.07 -38.46
CA GLY A 308 -3.83 -0.16 -39.43
C GLY A 308 -4.83 0.72 -40.18
N ALA A 309 -6.13 0.65 -39.88
CA ALA A 309 -7.12 1.51 -40.53
C ALA A 309 -6.96 2.98 -40.10
N ALA A 310 -7.06 3.91 -41.05
CA ALA A 310 -6.86 5.33 -40.82
C ALA A 310 -7.93 6.20 -41.51
N VAL A 311 -8.66 6.99 -40.73
CA VAL A 311 -9.64 7.95 -41.27
C VAL A 311 -9.18 9.37 -40.98
N THR A 312 -9.04 10.20 -42.02
CA THR A 312 -8.77 11.62 -41.88
C THR A 312 -10.04 12.43 -42.11
N ASN A 313 -10.50 13.13 -41.09
CA ASN A 313 -11.55 14.14 -41.20
C ASN A 313 -10.91 15.50 -41.49
N ALA A 314 -10.91 15.90 -42.76
CA ALA A 314 -10.25 17.10 -43.26
C ALA A 314 -11.25 18.22 -43.56
N SER A 315 -10.79 19.47 -43.61
CA SER A 315 -11.56 20.55 -44.21
C SER A 315 -11.34 20.57 -45.74
N PRO A 316 -12.32 21.00 -46.55
CA PRO A 316 -12.10 21.32 -47.95
C PRO A 316 -10.94 22.32 -48.12
N ALA A 317 -10.23 22.23 -49.24
CA ALA A 317 -9.09 23.11 -49.52
C ALA A 317 -9.49 24.60 -49.41
N GLY A 318 -8.75 25.35 -48.60
CA GLY A 318 -8.98 26.79 -48.39
C GLY A 318 -10.11 27.15 -47.42
N VAL A 319 -10.75 26.18 -46.76
CA VAL A 319 -11.82 26.40 -45.78
C VAL A 319 -11.37 25.93 -44.40
N THR A 320 -11.62 26.74 -43.36
CA THR A 320 -11.37 26.34 -41.96
C THR A 320 -12.69 25.96 -41.31
N ASN A 321 -12.93 24.67 -41.13
CA ASN A 321 -14.09 24.19 -40.39
C ASN A 321 -13.77 23.91 -38.92
N THR A 322 -14.78 24.08 -38.07
CA THR A 322 -14.69 23.80 -36.64
C THR A 322 -15.76 22.77 -36.28
N LEU A 323 -15.31 21.66 -35.71
CA LEU A 323 -16.18 20.64 -35.11
C LEU A 323 -16.38 21.00 -33.64
N TYR A 324 -17.64 21.01 -33.20
CA TYR A 324 -18.02 21.23 -31.82
C TYR A 324 -18.32 19.88 -31.17
N THR A 325 -17.86 19.70 -29.93
CA THR A 325 -18.28 18.56 -29.11
C THR A 325 -19.36 19.00 -28.13
N SER A 326 -20.28 18.10 -27.80
CA SER A 326 -21.23 18.36 -26.71
C SER A 326 -20.49 18.53 -25.36
N ALA A 327 -21.19 19.03 -24.33
CA ALA A 327 -20.60 19.20 -23.00
C ALA A 327 -20.06 17.89 -22.36
N SER A 328 -20.47 16.73 -22.88
CA SER A 328 -19.96 15.41 -22.51
C SER A 328 -19.72 14.57 -23.77
N GLY A 329 -18.91 15.09 -24.69
CA GLY A 329 -18.59 14.44 -25.96
C GLY A 329 -17.67 13.23 -25.78
N THR A 330 -17.77 12.24 -26.66
CA THR A 330 -16.89 11.06 -26.69
C THR A 330 -16.29 10.86 -28.08
N VAL A 331 -15.03 10.45 -28.15
CA VAL A 331 -14.40 9.91 -29.36
C VAL A 331 -13.93 8.49 -29.04
N HIS A 332 -14.36 7.51 -29.81
CA HIS A 332 -13.90 6.13 -29.71
C HIS A 332 -13.06 5.78 -30.94
N VAL A 333 -11.86 5.25 -30.72
CA VAL A 333 -10.99 4.74 -31.80
C VAL A 333 -10.58 3.30 -31.47
N GLY A 334 -10.90 2.36 -32.34
CA GLY A 334 -10.67 0.92 -32.21
C GLY A 334 -9.18 0.56 -32.14
N ALA A 335 -8.88 -0.62 -31.61
CA ALA A 335 -7.49 -1.05 -31.39
C ALA A 335 -6.72 -1.16 -32.71
N GLY A 336 -5.55 -0.49 -32.77
CA GLY A 336 -4.72 -0.45 -33.98
C GLY A 336 -5.20 0.52 -35.07
N GLU A 337 -6.25 1.29 -34.82
CA GLU A 337 -6.82 2.25 -35.78
C GLU A 337 -6.39 3.70 -35.47
N THR A 338 -6.49 4.59 -36.46
CA THR A 338 -6.11 6.01 -36.35
C THR A 338 -7.21 6.93 -36.89
N LEU A 339 -7.70 7.85 -36.06
CA LEU A 339 -8.59 8.93 -36.48
C LEU A 339 -7.84 10.26 -36.46
N VAL A 340 -7.72 10.92 -37.62
CA VAL A 340 -7.07 12.24 -37.76
C VAL A 340 -8.12 13.33 -37.90
N LEU A 341 -8.16 14.29 -36.98
CA LEU A 341 -8.97 15.50 -37.07
C LEU A 341 -8.09 16.65 -37.56
N ALA A 342 -8.12 16.92 -38.87
CA ALA A 342 -7.33 17.99 -39.50
C ALA A 342 -8.02 19.36 -39.47
N HIS A 343 -9.28 19.42 -39.00
CA HIS A 343 -10.03 20.65 -38.76
C HIS A 343 -9.86 21.14 -37.31
N ASN A 344 -10.34 22.35 -37.01
CA ASN A 344 -10.35 22.84 -35.64
C ASN A 344 -11.38 22.08 -34.79
N LEU A 345 -11.08 21.90 -33.51
CA LEU A 345 -11.94 21.20 -32.54
C LEU A 345 -12.27 22.13 -31.38
N CYS A 346 -13.55 22.37 -31.14
CA CYS A 346 -14.05 23.22 -30.07
C CYS A 346 -14.73 22.38 -28.98
N LEU A 347 -14.20 22.46 -27.75
CA LEU A 347 -14.73 21.73 -26.59
C LEU A 347 -15.75 22.57 -25.83
N MET A 348 -17.00 22.10 -25.77
CA MET A 348 -18.06 22.75 -24.98
C MET A 348 -18.14 22.21 -23.54
N GLY A 349 -17.28 21.25 -23.17
CA GLY A 349 -17.22 20.60 -21.87
C GLY A 349 -16.14 19.52 -21.85
N THR A 350 -16.40 18.37 -21.22
CA THR A 350 -15.43 17.26 -21.20
C THR A 350 -15.54 16.43 -22.47
N LEU A 351 -14.41 16.21 -23.14
CA LEU A 351 -14.25 15.26 -24.24
C LEU A 351 -13.53 14.01 -23.74
N TYR A 352 -14.19 12.86 -23.87
CA TYR A 352 -13.66 11.55 -23.50
C TYR A 352 -13.05 10.86 -24.72
N LYS A 353 -11.75 10.58 -24.72
CA LYS A 353 -11.12 9.67 -25.69
C LYS A 353 -11.10 8.26 -25.13
N ARG A 354 -11.72 7.33 -25.85
CA ARG A 354 -11.84 5.90 -25.53
C ARG A 354 -11.34 5.02 -26.68
N GLY A 355 -11.20 3.72 -26.40
CA GLY A 355 -10.64 2.72 -27.32
C GLY A 355 -9.11 2.81 -27.42
N GLU A 356 -8.47 1.67 -27.68
CA GLU A 356 -6.99 1.55 -27.67
C GLU A 356 -6.30 2.21 -28.88
N GLY A 357 -7.06 2.70 -29.88
CA GLY A 357 -6.52 3.36 -31.06
C GLY A 357 -6.04 4.80 -30.86
N THR A 358 -5.53 5.39 -31.93
CA THR A 358 -4.89 6.71 -31.92
C THR A 358 -5.84 7.80 -32.42
N LEU A 359 -5.98 8.89 -31.67
CA LEU A 359 -6.63 10.13 -32.11
C LEU A 359 -5.57 11.20 -32.39
N VAL A 360 -5.48 11.69 -33.62
CA VAL A 360 -4.57 12.78 -34.00
C VAL A 360 -5.34 14.09 -34.10
N LEU A 361 -4.96 15.07 -33.28
CA LEU A 361 -5.49 16.43 -33.28
C LEU A 361 -4.55 17.31 -34.13
N ALA A 362 -4.79 17.33 -35.44
CA ALA A 362 -3.96 18.06 -36.40
C ALA A 362 -4.35 19.54 -36.52
N GLY A 363 -5.63 19.88 -36.37
CA GLY A 363 -6.08 21.28 -36.24
C GLY A 363 -5.98 21.82 -34.81
N SER A 364 -6.33 23.09 -34.62
CA SER A 364 -6.34 23.72 -33.29
C SER A 364 -7.46 23.16 -32.43
N THR A 365 -7.15 22.80 -31.18
CA THR A 365 -8.13 22.34 -30.19
C THR A 365 -8.31 23.41 -29.12
N PHE A 366 -9.52 23.89 -28.90
CA PHE A 366 -9.73 25.01 -27.98
C PHE A 366 -11.06 24.98 -27.24
N ALA A 367 -11.10 25.68 -26.11
CA ALA A 367 -12.32 26.08 -25.45
C ALA A 367 -12.56 27.57 -25.65
N LEU A 368 -13.83 27.95 -25.86
CA LEU A 368 -14.19 29.37 -25.92
C LEU A 368 -13.90 30.04 -24.57
N PRO A 369 -13.27 31.23 -24.53
CA PRO A 369 -12.99 31.93 -23.28
C PRO A 369 -14.23 32.18 -22.41
N SER A 370 -15.41 32.31 -23.01
CA SER A 370 -16.68 32.48 -22.30
C SER A 370 -17.12 31.25 -21.48
N LEU A 371 -16.57 30.07 -21.77
CA LEU A 371 -16.84 28.82 -21.05
C LEU A 371 -15.86 28.58 -19.89
N VAL A 372 -14.78 29.37 -19.87
CA VAL A 372 -13.65 29.18 -18.97
C VAL A 372 -13.74 30.19 -17.85
N SER A 373 -13.89 29.68 -16.64
CA SER A 373 -14.05 30.46 -15.43
C SER A 373 -13.24 29.84 -14.31
N ALA A 374 -13.32 30.47 -13.14
CA ALA A 374 -12.77 29.94 -11.92
C ALA A 374 -13.19 28.52 -11.54
N SER A 375 -14.44 28.20 -11.87
CA SER A 375 -15.13 27.03 -11.37
C SER A 375 -15.44 26.03 -12.49
N SER A 376 -15.00 26.30 -13.72
CA SER A 376 -15.21 25.42 -14.86
C SER A 376 -13.89 24.89 -15.40
N THR A 377 -13.82 23.58 -15.60
CA THR A 377 -12.66 22.89 -16.18
C THR A 377 -13.07 22.24 -17.48
N ILE A 378 -12.63 22.80 -18.61
CA ILE A 378 -12.82 22.20 -19.93
C ILE A 378 -11.71 21.19 -20.15
N THR A 379 -12.08 19.93 -20.39
CA THR A 379 -11.17 18.79 -20.22
C THR A 379 -11.15 17.90 -21.45
N LEU A 380 -9.96 17.54 -21.91
CA LEU A 380 -9.69 16.39 -22.78
C LEU A 380 -9.23 15.23 -21.89
N ALA A 381 -10.14 14.30 -21.59
CA ALA A 381 -9.87 13.12 -20.78
C ALA A 381 -9.49 11.94 -21.70
N VAL A 382 -8.23 11.49 -21.64
CA VAL A 382 -7.73 10.35 -22.40
C VAL A 382 -7.79 9.11 -21.51
N GLU A 383 -8.86 8.33 -21.65
CA GLU A 383 -9.17 7.18 -20.81
C GLU A 383 -8.60 5.86 -21.37
N ALA A 384 -8.31 5.80 -22.67
CA ALA A 384 -7.72 4.66 -23.37
C ALA A 384 -7.01 5.08 -24.68
N GLY A 385 -5.99 4.31 -25.06
CA GLY A 385 -5.19 4.52 -26.27
C GLY A 385 -4.34 5.79 -26.26
N THR A 386 -4.07 6.34 -27.45
CA THR A 386 -3.13 7.46 -27.64
C THR A 386 -3.84 8.67 -28.24
N VAL A 387 -3.49 9.87 -27.76
CA VAL A 387 -3.78 11.14 -28.44
C VAL A 387 -2.49 11.79 -28.88
N VAL A 388 -2.42 12.24 -30.14
CA VAL A 388 -1.29 13.00 -30.68
C VAL A 388 -1.76 14.43 -30.99
N GLY A 389 -1.24 15.41 -30.26
CA GLY A 389 -1.50 16.83 -30.50
C GLY A 389 -0.46 17.42 -31.45
N CYS A 390 -0.87 17.83 -32.64
CA CYS A 390 0.01 18.48 -33.62
C CYS A 390 -0.28 19.98 -33.79
N GLY A 391 -1.51 20.42 -33.48
CA GLY A 391 -1.92 21.83 -33.50
C GLY A 391 -1.90 22.48 -32.11
N ALA A 392 -2.25 23.77 -32.06
CA ALA A 392 -2.32 24.51 -30.80
C ALA A 392 -3.50 24.04 -29.92
N ILE A 393 -3.24 23.89 -28.62
CA ILE A 393 -4.23 23.54 -27.61
C ILE A 393 -4.38 24.71 -26.64
N THR A 394 -5.55 25.36 -26.65
CA THR A 394 -5.77 26.60 -25.89
C THR A 394 -6.98 26.48 -24.98
N ASN A 395 -6.81 26.84 -23.71
CA ASN A 395 -7.86 26.81 -22.69
C ASN A 395 -8.49 25.42 -22.45
N VAL A 396 -7.75 24.35 -22.73
CA VAL A 396 -8.18 22.96 -22.53
C VAL A 396 -7.19 22.28 -21.60
N LEU A 397 -7.71 21.61 -20.58
CA LEU A 397 -6.94 20.75 -19.71
C LEU A 397 -6.79 19.36 -20.35
N VAL A 398 -5.56 18.89 -20.55
CA VAL A 398 -5.27 17.55 -21.10
C VAL A 398 -4.98 16.59 -19.97
N MET A 399 -5.72 15.47 -19.89
CA MET A 399 -5.65 14.51 -18.78
C MET A 399 -5.62 13.06 -19.28
N PRO A 400 -4.42 12.47 -19.50
CA PRO A 400 -4.31 11.03 -19.70
C PRO A 400 -4.40 10.28 -18.36
N GLY A 401 -5.18 9.20 -18.32
CA GLY A 401 -5.24 8.30 -17.18
C GLY A 401 -6.40 7.30 -17.24
N THR A 402 -6.17 6.05 -16.83
CA THR A 402 -7.25 5.05 -16.79
C THR A 402 -8.25 5.36 -15.67
N PRO A 403 -9.57 5.27 -15.92
CA PRO A 403 -10.60 5.50 -14.89
C PRO A 403 -10.60 4.44 -13.77
N ASP A 404 -10.16 3.22 -14.08
CA ASP A 404 -9.98 2.14 -13.12
C ASP A 404 -8.76 1.27 -13.48
N ARG A 405 -7.72 1.33 -12.65
CA ARG A 405 -6.47 0.55 -12.81
C ARG A 405 -6.65 -0.98 -12.80
N ARG A 406 -7.82 -1.48 -12.37
CA ARG A 406 -8.12 -2.92 -12.38
C ARG A 406 -8.50 -3.44 -13.76
N VAL A 407 -8.79 -2.55 -14.70
CA VAL A 407 -9.13 -2.90 -16.08
C VAL A 407 -7.85 -3.13 -16.86
N ALA A 408 -7.74 -4.28 -17.52
CA ALA A 408 -6.61 -4.58 -18.40
C ALA A 408 -6.62 -3.68 -19.64
N GLY A 409 -5.47 -3.11 -20.00
CA GLY A 409 -5.30 -2.21 -21.15
C GLY A 409 -3.92 -1.54 -21.12
N SER A 410 -3.56 -0.84 -22.19
CA SER A 410 -2.33 -0.02 -22.20
C SER A 410 -2.56 1.28 -21.43
N ASP A 411 -1.52 1.81 -20.81
CA ASP A 411 -1.62 3.10 -20.13
C ASP A 411 -1.94 4.21 -21.15
N PRO A 412 -3.03 4.98 -20.96
CA PRO A 412 -3.42 6.04 -21.86
C PRO A 412 -2.31 7.07 -22.00
N SER A 413 -2.07 7.51 -23.23
CA SER A 413 -0.98 8.43 -23.54
C SER A 413 -1.43 9.66 -24.29
N PHE A 414 -0.80 10.79 -23.98
CA PHE A 414 -0.85 11.99 -24.79
C PHE A 414 0.55 12.34 -25.27
N ILE A 415 0.70 12.60 -26.56
CA ILE A 415 1.95 13.00 -27.20
C ILE A 415 1.78 14.38 -27.80
N LEU A 416 2.53 15.37 -27.32
CA LEU A 416 2.69 16.64 -28.03
C LEU A 416 3.76 16.44 -29.10
N ALA A 417 3.36 16.47 -30.37
CA ALA A 417 4.24 16.20 -31.50
C ALA A 417 5.29 17.31 -31.68
N ASP A 418 6.41 16.96 -32.31
CA ASP A 418 7.43 17.92 -32.69
C ASP A 418 7.02 18.66 -33.97
N THR A 419 6.14 19.65 -33.83
CA THR A 419 5.74 20.52 -34.94
C THR A 419 5.88 22.00 -34.52
N PRO A 420 6.10 22.92 -35.47
CA PRO A 420 6.19 24.35 -35.14
C PRO A 420 4.89 24.95 -34.59
N GLN A 421 3.75 24.27 -34.79
CA GLN A 421 2.42 24.72 -34.37
C GLN A 421 1.95 24.06 -33.07
N ALA A 422 2.64 23.01 -32.62
CA ALA A 422 2.33 22.31 -31.39
C ALA A 422 2.64 23.19 -30.18
N GLU A 423 1.59 23.62 -29.50
CA GLU A 423 1.69 24.50 -28.34
C GLU A 423 0.52 24.28 -27.39
N ILE A 424 0.76 24.40 -26.08
CA ILE A 424 -0.29 24.38 -25.05
C ILE A 424 -0.23 25.68 -24.23
N ARG A 425 -1.31 26.49 -24.27
CA ARG A 425 -1.44 27.80 -23.60
C ARG A 425 -2.81 28.00 -22.92
N GLY A 426 -2.88 28.96 -21.98
CA GLY A 426 -4.14 29.59 -21.55
C GLY A 426 -4.66 29.15 -20.18
N THR A 427 -4.98 27.86 -19.98
CA THR A 427 -5.41 27.32 -18.67
C THR A 427 -4.60 26.10 -18.28
N THR A 428 -4.56 25.84 -16.97
CA THR A 428 -3.77 24.81 -16.29
C THR A 428 -3.60 23.50 -17.07
N PHE A 429 -2.37 23.00 -17.10
CA PHE A 429 -2.04 21.64 -17.46
C PHE A 429 -1.91 20.80 -16.17
N LEU A 430 -2.72 19.75 -16.01
CA LEU A 430 -2.54 18.67 -15.04
C LEU A 430 -2.04 17.46 -15.83
N SER A 431 -0.76 17.12 -15.67
CA SER A 431 -0.32 15.79 -16.12
C SER A 431 -0.82 14.76 -15.11
N ALA A 432 -1.60 13.82 -15.63
CA ALA A 432 -2.00 12.56 -14.99
C ALA A 432 -2.97 12.64 -13.80
N MET A 433 -4.27 12.60 -14.13
CA MET A 433 -5.36 11.79 -13.53
C MET A 433 -6.74 12.37 -13.86
N SER A 434 -7.73 11.50 -14.04
CA SER A 434 -9.15 11.84 -14.12
C SER A 434 -9.71 12.25 -12.75
N TRP A 435 -9.97 13.55 -12.52
CA TRP A 435 -10.75 14.05 -11.37
C TRP A 435 -12.27 13.85 -11.57
N LEU A 436 -12.67 13.09 -12.59
CA LEU A 436 -14.06 12.94 -12.95
C LEU A 436 -14.77 12.07 -11.91
N ALA A 437 -16.00 12.43 -11.56
CA ALA A 437 -16.83 11.73 -10.58
C ALA A 437 -17.08 10.24 -10.90
N THR A 438 -16.70 9.79 -12.10
CA THR A 438 -16.77 8.40 -12.58
C THR A 438 -15.54 7.56 -12.23
N SER A 439 -14.47 8.15 -11.72
CA SER A 439 -13.19 7.49 -11.44
C SER A 439 -13.15 6.95 -10.00
N LEU A 440 -13.23 5.63 -9.84
CA LEU A 440 -13.22 4.94 -8.54
C LEU A 440 -11.81 4.48 -8.13
N HIS A 441 -10.93 4.18 -9.10
CA HIS A 441 -9.53 3.77 -8.87
C HIS A 441 -8.62 4.35 -9.97
N PRO A 442 -8.29 5.64 -9.92
CA PRO A 442 -7.53 6.27 -10.98
C PRO A 442 -6.20 5.55 -11.21
N GLY A 443 -5.97 5.09 -12.44
CA GLY A 443 -4.76 4.36 -12.83
C GLY A 443 -3.78 5.23 -13.60
N ASN A 444 -2.87 4.57 -14.33
CA ASN A 444 -1.69 5.22 -14.87
C ASN A 444 -2.00 6.10 -16.09
N GLY A 445 -1.15 7.10 -16.33
CA GLY A 445 -1.22 7.94 -17.53
C GLY A 445 0.15 8.51 -17.93
N VAL A 446 0.38 8.66 -19.23
CA VAL A 446 1.66 9.13 -19.78
C VAL A 446 1.46 10.38 -20.61
N PHE A 447 2.27 11.41 -20.36
CA PHE A 447 2.38 12.59 -21.21
C PHE A 447 3.80 12.69 -21.77
N THR A 448 3.94 12.78 -23.08
CA THR A 448 5.24 12.89 -23.76
C THR A 448 5.28 14.16 -24.61
N GLN A 449 6.23 15.04 -24.31
CA GLN A 449 6.52 16.22 -25.10
C GLN A 449 7.71 15.93 -26.03
N LEU A 450 7.42 15.74 -27.32
CA LEU A 450 8.44 15.55 -28.36
C LEU A 450 8.97 16.87 -28.93
N GLY A 451 8.27 17.99 -28.71
CA GLY A 451 8.66 19.32 -29.17
C GLY A 451 7.67 20.40 -28.70
N GLY A 452 7.61 21.52 -29.42
CA GLY A 452 6.66 22.60 -29.13
C GLY A 452 6.94 23.37 -27.82
N THR A 453 6.00 24.25 -27.46
CA THR A 453 6.05 25.04 -26.21
C THR A 453 4.85 24.74 -25.33
N ILE A 454 5.09 24.51 -24.03
CA ILE A 454 4.06 24.34 -23.02
C ILE A 454 4.25 25.44 -21.97
N GLU A 455 3.25 26.31 -21.84
CA GLU A 455 3.23 27.40 -20.86
C GLU A 455 1.88 27.37 -20.11
N PRO A 456 1.76 26.57 -19.02
CA PRO A 456 0.54 26.52 -18.23
C PRO A 456 0.18 27.89 -17.64
N GLY A 457 -1.11 28.24 -17.68
CA GLY A 457 -1.65 29.57 -17.36
C GLY A 457 -1.46 30.05 -15.91
N ILE A 458 -1.64 31.36 -15.72
CA ILE A 458 -1.21 32.19 -14.56
C ILE A 458 -2.23 32.37 -13.42
N SER A 459 -3.39 31.71 -13.43
CA SER A 459 -4.38 31.88 -12.35
C SER A 459 -5.11 30.60 -11.97
N TRP A 460 -4.71 29.99 -10.86
CA TRP A 460 -5.46 29.61 -9.65
C TRP A 460 -4.40 29.44 -8.56
N GLN A 461 -4.71 29.71 -7.29
CA GLN A 461 -3.74 29.90 -6.19
C GLN A 461 -2.77 28.73 -5.89
N THR A 462 -2.73 27.63 -6.65
CA THR A 462 -1.82 26.50 -6.42
C THR A 462 -1.65 25.56 -7.63
N ARG A 463 -0.40 25.45 -8.14
CA ARG A 463 0.27 24.24 -8.69
C ARG A 463 -0.09 23.80 -10.14
N ALA A 464 0.88 23.86 -11.06
CA ALA A 464 1.01 22.88 -12.15
C ALA A 464 1.36 21.53 -11.50
N GLN A 465 0.46 20.56 -11.56
CA GLN A 465 0.65 19.27 -10.90
C GLN A 465 1.01 18.24 -11.97
N ILE A 466 2.16 17.58 -11.79
CA ILE A 466 2.52 16.33 -12.46
C ILE A 466 2.22 15.25 -11.42
N GLY A 467 0.99 14.71 -11.37
CA GLY A 467 0.53 13.70 -10.38
C GLY A 467 0.04 14.27 -9.02
N PHE A 468 -0.87 13.71 -8.20
CA PHE A 468 -2.01 12.76 -8.31
C PHE A 468 -3.12 13.35 -7.43
N ALA A 469 -4.36 12.90 -7.66
CA ALA A 469 -5.48 12.64 -6.74
C ALA A 469 -6.72 13.55 -6.77
N ALA A 470 -7.85 12.85 -6.69
CA ALA A 470 -9.21 13.30 -6.46
C ALA A 470 -9.67 12.86 -5.06
N ALA A 471 -10.52 13.67 -4.42
CA ALA A 471 -11.02 13.45 -3.07
C ALA A 471 -11.63 12.05 -2.84
N GLY A 472 -11.13 11.33 -1.83
CA GLY A 472 -11.70 10.08 -1.30
C GLY A 472 -10.85 8.83 -1.51
N GLU A 473 -9.86 8.60 -0.63
CA GLU A 473 -9.42 7.27 -0.13
C GLU A 473 -8.86 6.17 -1.09
N SER A 474 -8.73 6.35 -2.41
CA SER A 474 -8.11 5.29 -3.27
C SER A 474 -6.62 5.55 -3.60
N LEU A 475 -5.74 4.63 -3.16
CA LEU A 475 -4.27 4.63 -3.35
C LEU A 475 -3.83 4.15 -4.75
N GLY A 476 -2.73 4.70 -5.30
CA GLY A 476 -1.76 3.98 -6.14
C GLY A 476 -1.82 4.06 -7.68
N GLY A 477 -2.11 5.22 -8.26
CA GLY A 477 -1.83 5.48 -9.70
C GLY A 477 -0.46 6.15 -9.91
N THR A 478 0.16 5.95 -11.08
CA THR A 478 1.43 6.58 -11.51
C THR A 478 1.24 7.40 -12.79
N GLY A 479 1.97 8.49 -12.89
CA GLY A 479 1.71 9.57 -13.83
C GLY A 479 3.04 10.10 -14.26
N THR A 480 3.29 9.98 -15.56
CA THR A 480 4.61 10.11 -16.13
C THR A 480 4.62 11.29 -17.09
N TYR A 481 5.55 12.21 -16.91
CA TYR A 481 5.83 13.29 -17.84
C TYR A 481 7.21 13.09 -18.45
N ASN A 482 7.27 12.93 -19.77
CA ASN A 482 8.52 12.80 -20.53
C ASN A 482 8.76 14.08 -21.32
N LEU A 483 9.79 14.85 -20.94
CA LEU A 483 10.32 15.97 -21.72
C LEU A 483 11.46 15.47 -22.61
N VAL A 484 11.14 15.23 -23.88
CA VAL A 484 12.11 14.75 -24.87
C VAL A 484 12.76 15.91 -25.61
N ASN A 485 11.97 16.90 -26.03
CA ASN A 485 12.46 18.15 -26.64
C ASN A 485 11.40 19.27 -26.47
N GLY A 486 11.74 20.50 -26.88
CA GLY A 486 10.86 21.66 -26.74
C GLY A 486 11.07 22.45 -25.46
N MET A 487 10.11 23.31 -25.13
CA MET A 487 10.14 24.19 -23.95
C MET A 487 8.97 23.87 -23.03
N LEU A 488 9.25 23.58 -21.76
CA LEU A 488 8.30 23.55 -20.66
C LEU A 488 8.56 24.77 -19.77
N ARG A 489 7.66 25.76 -19.77
CA ARG A 489 7.81 26.99 -18.99
C ARG A 489 6.75 27.07 -17.90
N VAL A 490 7.14 26.81 -16.66
CA VAL A 490 6.27 26.85 -15.47
C VAL A 490 6.55 28.12 -14.68
N THR A 491 5.61 29.07 -14.69
CA THR A 491 5.74 30.38 -14.03
C THR A 491 5.32 30.41 -12.56
N ASN A 492 4.87 29.27 -12.02
CA ASN A 492 4.49 29.10 -10.61
C ASN A 492 5.09 27.79 -10.07
N SER A 493 4.28 26.84 -9.60
CA SER A 493 4.81 25.63 -8.97
C SER A 493 4.56 24.40 -9.82
N ILE A 494 5.56 23.55 -10.03
CA ILE A 494 5.39 22.16 -10.48
C ILE A 494 5.37 21.23 -9.26
N VAL A 495 4.43 20.30 -9.18
CA VAL A 495 4.32 19.35 -8.04
C VAL A 495 4.27 17.93 -8.57
N LEU A 496 5.19 17.05 -8.14
CA LEU A 496 5.27 15.66 -8.63
C LEU A 496 4.25 14.69 -8.04
N ALA A 497 3.70 14.99 -6.86
CA ALA A 497 2.57 14.25 -6.36
C ALA A 497 1.79 15.11 -5.38
N ALA A 498 0.47 15.02 -5.48
CA ALA A 498 -0.45 15.38 -4.43
C ALA A 498 -1.13 14.12 -3.87
N ASN A 499 -1.64 14.22 -2.64
CA ASN A 499 -2.19 13.11 -1.85
C ASN A 499 -1.25 11.87 -1.86
N ALA A 500 -1.77 10.67 -2.14
CA ALA A 500 -1.06 9.39 -2.00
C ALA A 500 -0.76 8.69 -3.35
N GLY A 501 -0.45 9.45 -4.41
CA GLY A 501 0.05 8.89 -5.68
C GLY A 501 1.55 9.14 -5.93
N ARG A 502 2.09 8.66 -7.07
CA ARG A 502 3.53 8.69 -7.41
C ARG A 502 3.83 9.29 -8.79
N GLY A 503 4.58 10.38 -8.88
CA GLY A 503 4.89 11.04 -10.16
C GLY A 503 6.27 10.73 -10.69
N ALA A 504 6.40 10.61 -12.01
CA ALA A 504 7.69 10.51 -12.70
C ALA A 504 7.87 11.70 -13.64
N PHE A 505 8.92 12.50 -13.42
CA PHE A 505 9.35 13.52 -14.37
C PHE A 505 10.67 13.09 -15.02
N ASN A 506 10.60 12.72 -16.29
CA ASN A 506 11.74 12.27 -17.08
C ASN A 506 12.12 13.37 -18.07
N GLN A 507 13.35 13.85 -18.00
CA GLN A 507 13.89 14.81 -18.96
C GLN A 507 15.10 14.21 -19.66
N SER A 508 14.95 13.96 -20.96
CA SER A 508 16.04 13.47 -21.82
C SER A 508 16.55 14.55 -22.79
N GLY A 509 15.84 15.68 -22.91
CA GLY A 509 16.21 16.81 -23.76
C GLY A 509 15.38 18.06 -23.48
N GLY A 510 15.35 18.99 -24.43
CA GLY A 510 14.59 20.24 -24.30
C GLY A 510 15.02 21.16 -23.15
N VAL A 511 14.18 22.14 -22.84
CA VAL A 511 14.37 23.10 -21.74
C VAL A 511 13.16 23.07 -20.82
N ALA A 512 13.39 22.80 -19.54
CA ALA A 512 12.41 22.99 -18.47
C ALA A 512 12.79 24.26 -17.69
N ASP A 513 11.98 25.31 -17.80
CA ASP A 513 12.14 26.56 -17.06
C ASP A 513 11.04 26.67 -15.99
N ILE A 514 11.42 26.45 -14.73
CA ILE A 514 10.50 26.25 -13.61
C ILE A 514 10.78 27.28 -12.52
N ASP A 515 9.75 27.99 -12.08
CA ASP A 515 9.85 28.86 -10.91
C ASP A 515 10.01 28.00 -9.63
N ASN A 516 8.98 27.25 -9.23
CA ASN A 516 9.03 26.43 -8.03
C ASN A 516 8.88 24.94 -8.33
N PHE A 517 9.84 24.12 -7.93
CA PHE A 517 9.75 22.68 -8.03
C PHE A 517 9.42 22.06 -6.67
N VAL A 518 8.33 21.31 -6.57
CA VAL A 518 7.89 20.63 -5.35
C VAL A 518 8.12 19.13 -5.51
N PRO A 519 9.30 18.61 -5.13
CA PRO A 519 9.60 17.19 -5.19
C PRO A 519 8.82 16.47 -4.07
N ARG A 520 7.69 15.86 -4.42
CA ARG A 520 6.84 15.11 -3.48
C ARG A 520 6.43 13.82 -4.17
N GLY A 521 6.67 12.67 -3.54
CA GLY A 521 6.17 11.36 -3.96
C GLY A 521 6.50 10.95 -5.40
N GLY A 522 7.55 10.17 -5.62
CA GLY A 522 7.90 9.62 -6.93
C GLY A 522 9.36 9.83 -7.31
N GLU A 523 9.64 10.16 -8.57
CA GLU A 523 11.00 10.28 -9.08
C GLU A 523 11.18 11.38 -10.13
N VAL A 524 12.40 11.92 -10.17
CA VAL A 524 12.89 12.80 -11.22
C VAL A 524 14.06 12.10 -11.89
N ARG A 525 14.04 11.95 -13.20
CA ARG A 525 15.15 11.39 -13.97
C ARG A 525 15.64 12.40 -14.99
N LEU A 526 16.87 12.87 -14.81
CA LEU A 526 17.55 13.75 -15.74
C LEU A 526 18.61 12.93 -16.49
N THR A 527 18.43 12.78 -17.80
CA THR A 527 19.38 12.09 -18.68
C THR A 527 19.83 12.97 -19.85
N GLY A 528 19.35 14.20 -19.92
CA GLY A 528 19.71 15.19 -20.93
C GLY A 528 18.92 16.48 -20.77
N GLY A 529 19.13 17.42 -21.70
CA GLY A 529 18.43 18.71 -21.71
C GLY A 529 18.92 19.70 -20.65
N LEU A 530 18.17 20.80 -20.52
CA LEU A 530 18.43 21.88 -19.57
C LEU A 530 17.27 22.02 -18.59
N LEU A 531 17.54 21.87 -17.31
CA LEU A 531 16.61 22.16 -16.22
C LEU A 531 17.02 23.47 -15.55
N ARG A 532 16.09 24.40 -15.44
CA ARG A 532 16.21 25.67 -14.72
C ARG A 532 15.17 25.71 -13.62
N VAL A 533 15.61 25.91 -12.38
CA VAL A 533 14.72 25.98 -11.20
C VAL A 533 15.06 27.23 -10.39
N ASP A 534 14.06 28.01 -9.95
CA ASP A 534 14.27 29.10 -8.97
C ASP A 534 14.43 28.55 -7.56
N ARG A 535 13.46 27.73 -7.14
CA ARG A 535 13.37 27.23 -5.77
C ARG A 535 12.78 25.83 -5.70
N PHE A 536 13.17 25.09 -4.66
CA PHE A 536 12.56 23.82 -4.30
C PHE A 536 11.74 23.95 -3.02
N ASP A 537 10.52 23.39 -3.02
CA ASP A 537 9.72 23.21 -1.80
C ASP A 537 9.97 21.82 -1.22
N ASN A 538 10.86 21.75 -0.23
CA ASN A 538 11.38 20.50 0.32
C ASN A 538 10.48 19.84 1.38
N ALA A 539 9.25 20.31 1.61
CA ALA A 539 8.38 19.79 2.68
C ALA A 539 8.11 18.28 2.59
N SER A 540 8.29 17.64 1.43
CA SER A 540 8.13 16.20 1.23
C SER A 540 9.18 15.59 0.30
N SER A 541 10.35 16.23 0.20
CA SER A 541 11.43 15.86 -0.73
C SER A 541 12.03 14.48 -0.47
N LEU A 542 11.97 14.00 0.77
CA LEU A 542 12.48 12.67 1.16
C LEU A 542 11.76 11.51 0.46
N TYR A 543 10.56 11.74 -0.09
CA TYR A 543 9.79 10.74 -0.84
C TYR A 543 9.93 10.88 -2.35
N CYS A 544 10.89 11.69 -2.81
CA CYS A 544 11.17 11.89 -4.21
C CYS A 544 12.67 11.70 -4.46
N THR A 545 13.03 10.71 -5.26
CA THR A 545 14.42 10.44 -5.63
C THR A 545 14.77 11.14 -6.94
N TRP A 546 15.95 11.76 -6.98
CA TRP A 546 16.50 12.38 -8.18
C TRP A 546 17.61 11.50 -8.76
N PHE A 547 17.37 10.99 -9.95
CA PHE A 547 18.34 10.25 -10.76
C PHE A 547 19.01 11.24 -11.72
N LEU A 548 20.30 11.44 -11.54
CA LEU A 548 21.12 12.42 -12.25
C LEU A 548 22.12 11.70 -13.16
N GLY A 549 21.83 11.67 -14.45
CA GLY A 549 22.74 11.23 -15.49
C GLY A 549 23.27 12.44 -16.25
N GLY A 550 23.03 12.49 -17.55
CA GLY A 550 23.36 13.62 -18.42
C GLY A 550 22.43 14.83 -18.25
N GLY A 551 22.76 15.91 -18.97
CA GLY A 551 22.01 17.17 -18.97
C GLY A 551 22.68 18.26 -18.12
N ARG A 552 21.97 19.37 -17.91
CA ARG A 552 22.47 20.51 -17.16
C ARG A 552 21.40 21.07 -16.24
N LEU A 553 21.75 21.32 -14.98
CA LEU A 553 20.97 22.08 -14.02
C LEU A 553 21.58 23.48 -13.89
N GLU A 554 20.76 24.50 -14.16
CA GLU A 554 21.07 25.91 -13.97
C GLU A 554 20.17 26.48 -12.87
N THR A 555 20.73 27.30 -11.98
CA THR A 555 19.90 28.19 -11.15
C THR A 555 19.54 29.39 -12.01
N LYS A 556 18.24 29.67 -12.17
CA LYS A 556 17.81 30.81 -13.00
C LYS A 556 18.16 32.15 -12.32
N ALA A 557 18.32 33.20 -13.13
CA ALA A 557 18.68 34.56 -12.68
C ALA A 557 17.54 35.23 -11.87
N PHE A 558 17.26 34.76 -10.66
CA PHE A 558 16.13 35.19 -9.82
C PHE A 558 16.54 35.81 -8.47
N THR A 559 15.55 36.18 -7.64
CA THR A 559 15.60 36.98 -6.40
C THR A 559 16.30 36.32 -5.21
N THR A 560 16.56 35.00 -5.25
CA THR A 560 17.19 34.25 -4.15
C THR A 560 18.62 33.83 -4.49
N ALA A 561 19.56 34.06 -3.56
CA ALA A 561 20.98 33.77 -3.76
C ALA A 561 21.37 32.31 -3.46
N ALA A 562 20.51 31.56 -2.78
CA ALA A 562 20.78 30.20 -2.32
C ALA A 562 19.56 29.29 -2.50
N VAL A 563 19.76 28.17 -3.19
CA VAL A 563 18.74 27.16 -3.49
C VAL A 563 19.14 25.84 -2.83
N THR A 564 18.21 25.12 -2.22
CA THR A 564 18.49 23.82 -1.60
C THR A 564 17.60 22.73 -2.16
N LEU A 565 18.19 21.62 -2.60
CA LEU A 565 17.50 20.38 -2.94
C LEU A 565 17.75 19.36 -1.83
N ALA A 566 16.69 18.90 -1.16
CA ALA A 566 16.77 17.96 -0.03
C ALA A 566 16.29 16.54 -0.36
N SER A 567 16.06 16.25 -1.63
CA SER A 567 15.73 14.90 -2.12
C SER A 567 16.96 14.00 -2.13
N PRO A 568 16.83 12.68 -1.90
CA PRO A 568 17.88 11.72 -2.22
C PRO A 568 18.33 11.82 -3.67
N LEU A 569 19.64 11.70 -3.90
CA LEU A 569 20.29 11.92 -5.20
C LEU A 569 21.08 10.67 -5.58
N VAL A 570 20.83 10.16 -6.79
CA VAL A 570 21.54 9.03 -7.39
C VAL A 570 22.19 9.51 -8.67
N PHE A 571 23.51 9.63 -8.68
CA PHE A 571 24.26 9.93 -9.90
C PHE A 571 24.41 8.65 -10.72
N THR A 572 23.66 8.54 -11.81
CA THR A 572 23.56 7.31 -12.61
C THR A 572 24.64 7.20 -13.67
N GLY A 573 25.14 8.35 -14.17
CA GLY A 573 26.04 8.40 -15.33
C GLY A 573 25.35 8.05 -16.67
N GLU A 574 24.03 7.84 -16.65
CA GLU A 574 23.26 7.55 -17.84
C GLU A 574 23.29 8.75 -18.79
N ASN A 575 23.72 8.53 -20.03
CA ASN A 575 23.89 9.57 -21.05
C ASN A 575 24.91 10.69 -20.67
N GLY A 576 25.85 10.39 -19.77
CA GLY A 576 26.97 11.28 -19.44
C GLY A 576 26.94 11.81 -18.01
N GLU A 577 27.84 12.76 -17.74
CA GLU A 577 27.97 13.43 -16.43
C GLU A 577 26.93 14.55 -16.27
N MET A 578 26.46 14.73 -15.04
CA MET A 578 25.52 15.79 -14.71
C MET A 578 26.23 17.15 -14.71
N GLY A 579 25.73 18.12 -15.49
CA GLY A 579 26.27 19.48 -15.48
C GLY A 579 25.60 20.37 -14.43
N PHE A 580 26.40 21.06 -13.62
CA PHE A 580 25.94 22.17 -12.77
C PHE A 580 26.58 23.48 -13.25
N ALA A 581 25.76 24.44 -13.68
CA ALA A 581 26.23 25.75 -14.11
C ALA A 581 25.61 26.85 -13.24
N LEU A 582 26.45 27.45 -12.38
CA LEU A 582 26.01 28.43 -11.38
C LEU A 582 26.72 29.77 -11.60
N GLU A 583 25.95 30.86 -11.62
CA GLU A 583 26.46 32.22 -11.78
C GLU A 583 27.15 32.74 -10.49
N ALA A 584 27.99 33.77 -10.64
CA ALA A 584 28.68 34.41 -9.52
C ALA A 584 27.69 34.87 -8.42
N GLY A 585 28.04 34.62 -7.15
CA GLY A 585 27.21 34.97 -5.99
C GLY A 585 25.98 34.09 -5.79
N ARG A 586 25.81 33.02 -6.58
CA ARG A 586 24.74 32.03 -6.42
C ARG A 586 25.25 30.74 -5.81
N SER A 587 24.38 30.07 -5.06
CA SER A 587 24.68 28.75 -4.50
C SER A 587 23.53 27.75 -4.68
N LEU A 588 23.90 26.51 -4.98
CA LEU A 588 23.00 25.35 -4.96
C LEU A 588 23.50 24.35 -3.92
N THR A 589 22.66 24.02 -2.95
CA THR A 589 22.96 23.03 -1.90
C THR A 589 22.22 21.73 -2.18
N LEU A 590 22.97 20.64 -2.32
CA LEU A 590 22.47 19.27 -2.38
C LEU A 590 22.57 18.67 -0.97
N SER A 591 21.44 18.62 -0.26
CA SER A 591 21.38 18.22 1.17
C SER A 591 20.82 16.83 1.40
N GLY A 592 20.16 16.23 0.41
CA GLY A 592 19.75 14.83 0.48
C GLY A 592 20.93 13.88 0.30
N THR A 593 20.75 12.61 0.69
CA THR A 593 21.80 11.58 0.60
C THR A 593 22.24 11.36 -0.84
N THR A 594 23.54 11.30 -1.09
CA THR A 594 24.13 11.11 -2.43
C THR A 594 24.65 9.68 -2.62
N SER A 595 24.50 9.13 -3.83
CA SER A 595 24.99 7.79 -4.18
C SER A 595 25.18 7.64 -5.68
N GLY A 596 25.74 6.51 -6.11
CA GLY A 596 25.86 6.12 -7.52
C GLY A 596 27.25 6.30 -8.09
N SER A 597 27.46 5.69 -9.26
CA SER A 597 28.75 5.66 -9.96
C SER A 597 28.90 6.73 -11.04
N GLY A 598 27.86 7.51 -11.32
CA GLY A 598 27.91 8.64 -12.24
C GLY A 598 28.69 9.83 -11.67
N GLY A 599 29.35 10.58 -12.56
CA GLY A 599 30.08 11.80 -12.22
C GLY A 599 29.28 13.09 -12.41
N PHE A 600 29.90 14.23 -12.09
CA PHE A 600 29.34 15.55 -12.41
C PHE A 600 30.41 16.59 -12.76
N VAL A 601 30.01 17.57 -13.58
CA VAL A 601 30.84 18.73 -13.95
C VAL A 601 30.25 20.00 -13.35
N LYS A 602 31.03 20.70 -12.54
CA LYS A 602 30.72 22.03 -12.03
C LYS A 602 31.38 23.11 -12.86
N THR A 603 30.57 24.03 -13.40
CA THR A 603 30.97 25.19 -14.20
C THR A 603 30.37 26.49 -13.64
N GLY A 604 30.83 27.64 -14.15
CA GLY A 604 30.42 28.97 -13.70
C GLY A 604 30.98 29.35 -12.32
N ASP A 605 30.98 30.64 -11.99
CA ASP A 605 31.67 31.19 -10.81
C ASP A 605 30.95 30.95 -9.46
N GLY A 606 29.73 30.40 -9.48
CA GLY A 606 28.92 30.14 -8.28
C GLY A 606 29.40 28.93 -7.45
N THR A 607 28.71 28.69 -6.33
CA THR A 607 29.04 27.62 -5.37
C THR A 607 28.08 26.43 -5.45
N LEU A 608 28.60 25.23 -5.67
CA LEU A 608 27.83 23.99 -5.48
C LEU A 608 28.21 23.39 -4.12
N ALA A 609 27.24 23.17 -3.24
CA ALA A 609 27.48 22.62 -1.90
C ALA A 609 26.90 21.20 -1.78
N LEU A 610 27.74 20.22 -1.44
CA LEU A 610 27.38 18.86 -1.09
C LEU A 610 27.27 18.75 0.44
N ALA A 611 26.05 18.85 0.95
CA ALA A 611 25.74 18.79 2.38
C ALA A 611 25.20 17.44 2.84
N GLY A 612 24.70 16.62 1.91
CA GLY A 612 24.24 15.26 2.19
C GLY A 612 25.39 14.30 2.47
N ALA A 613 25.15 13.32 3.34
CA ALA A 613 26.03 12.15 3.50
C ALA A 613 25.81 11.17 2.34
N GLY A 614 26.86 10.50 1.89
CA GLY A 614 26.76 9.63 0.72
C GLY A 614 28.07 9.05 0.21
N THR A 615 27.94 8.09 -0.71
CA THR A 615 29.05 7.40 -1.37
C THR A 615 28.96 7.54 -2.88
N LEU A 616 29.32 8.72 -3.38
CA LEU A 616 29.51 8.97 -4.82
C LEU A 616 30.83 8.29 -5.24
N SER A 617 30.86 7.61 -6.39
CA SER A 617 32.10 7.00 -6.93
C SER A 617 32.48 7.44 -8.35
N GLY A 618 31.74 8.39 -8.94
CA GLY A 618 32.01 8.93 -10.27
C GLY A 618 33.00 10.10 -10.30
N LEU A 619 33.53 10.41 -11.48
CA LEU A 619 34.44 11.54 -11.69
C LEU A 619 33.77 12.87 -11.33
N VAL A 620 34.45 13.70 -10.54
CA VAL A 620 34.03 15.08 -10.25
C VAL A 620 34.99 16.05 -10.90
N THR A 621 34.48 16.86 -11.83
CA THR A 621 35.25 17.92 -12.47
C THR A 621 34.75 19.28 -12.03
N VAL A 622 35.62 20.11 -11.45
CA VAL A 622 35.32 21.51 -11.10
C VAL A 622 36.10 22.40 -12.06
N SER A 623 35.42 22.82 -13.14
CA SER A 623 36.01 23.67 -14.15
C SER A 623 36.11 25.12 -13.70
N ASN A 624 35.16 25.63 -12.89
CA ASN A 624 35.16 26.99 -12.35
C ASN A 624 34.24 27.11 -11.11
N GLY A 625 34.40 28.17 -10.33
CA GLY A 625 33.66 28.45 -9.09
C GLY A 625 34.13 27.58 -7.91
N THR A 626 33.24 27.31 -6.96
CA THR A 626 33.59 26.57 -5.73
C THR A 626 32.71 25.34 -5.55
N LEU A 627 33.34 24.21 -5.24
CA LEU A 627 32.70 23.03 -4.68
C LEU A 627 32.88 23.04 -3.15
N THR A 628 31.79 23.10 -2.40
CA THR A 628 31.81 23.00 -0.94
C THR A 628 31.36 21.61 -0.51
N VAL A 629 32.10 20.92 0.34
CA VAL A 629 31.74 19.63 0.93
C VAL A 629 31.55 19.82 2.42
N SER A 630 30.31 19.75 2.88
CA SER A 630 29.93 19.77 4.30
C SER A 630 29.28 18.46 4.77
N GLY A 631 28.97 17.55 3.84
CA GLY A 631 28.57 16.16 4.08
C GLY A 631 29.68 15.17 3.71
N SER A 632 29.54 14.49 2.57
CA SER A 632 30.50 13.46 2.13
C SER A 632 30.79 13.51 0.62
N LEU A 633 32.07 13.35 0.26
CA LEU A 633 32.56 13.03 -1.09
C LEU A 633 33.50 11.82 -1.00
N VAL A 634 32.93 10.63 -0.81
CA VAL A 634 33.66 9.39 -0.47
C VAL A 634 33.28 8.29 -1.46
N GLY A 635 34.26 7.61 -2.08
CA GLY A 635 33.99 6.45 -2.94
C GLY A 635 34.95 6.23 -4.10
N THR A 636 36.26 6.46 -3.91
CA THR A 636 37.30 6.41 -4.97
C THR A 636 37.05 7.37 -6.13
N ASN A 637 36.38 8.51 -5.89
CA ASN A 637 36.20 9.54 -6.92
C ASN A 637 37.56 10.13 -7.31
N ASP A 638 37.82 10.27 -8.60
CA ASP A 638 38.78 11.26 -9.05
C ASP A 638 38.13 12.65 -8.94
N LEU A 639 38.84 13.61 -8.34
CA LEU A 639 38.46 15.01 -8.26
C LEU A 639 39.47 15.84 -9.05
N LEU A 640 38.99 16.46 -10.12
CA LEU A 640 39.77 17.32 -11.00
C LEU A 640 39.37 18.79 -10.79
N LEU A 641 40.28 19.55 -10.16
CA LEU A 641 40.18 21.00 -10.01
C LEU A 641 40.98 21.67 -11.13
N LEU A 642 40.28 22.11 -12.17
CA LEU A 642 40.91 22.80 -13.32
C LEU A 642 41.17 24.27 -12.96
N GLU A 643 40.10 25.07 -12.90
CA GLU A 643 40.14 26.47 -12.47
C GLU A 643 39.25 26.74 -11.23
N GLY A 644 38.45 25.76 -10.79
CA GLY A 644 37.59 25.88 -9.61
C GLY A 644 38.23 25.39 -8.31
N SER A 645 37.73 25.87 -7.17
CA SER A 645 38.23 25.55 -5.83
C SER A 645 37.40 24.48 -5.11
N LEU A 646 38.04 23.79 -4.16
CA LEU A 646 37.39 22.91 -3.18
C LEU A 646 37.41 23.57 -1.80
N THR A 647 36.31 23.51 -1.07
CA THR A 647 36.26 23.82 0.37
C THR A 647 35.62 22.65 1.11
N VAL A 648 36.35 22.05 2.04
CA VAL A 648 35.82 21.02 2.94
C VAL A 648 35.64 21.65 4.31
N THR A 649 34.38 21.70 4.78
CA THR A 649 34.07 22.31 6.07
C THR A 649 34.35 21.36 7.21
N SER A 650 34.37 21.85 8.45
CA SER A 650 34.57 21.07 9.68
C SER A 650 33.58 19.90 9.86
N THR A 651 32.45 19.90 9.16
CA THR A 651 31.49 18.79 9.13
C THR A 651 31.65 17.86 7.93
N GLY A 652 32.42 18.27 6.92
CA GLY A 652 32.59 17.57 5.66
C GLY A 652 33.67 16.50 5.70
N THR A 653 33.53 15.50 4.84
CA THR A 653 34.54 14.46 4.64
C THR A 653 34.74 14.14 3.17
N ALA A 654 35.99 13.83 2.79
CA ALA A 654 36.32 13.42 1.42
C ALA A 654 37.37 12.30 1.43
N LYS A 655 37.15 11.31 0.56
CA LYS A 655 38.09 10.22 0.27
C LYS A 655 38.11 10.00 -1.23
N LEU A 656 39.25 10.29 -1.83
CA LEU A 656 39.44 10.42 -3.28
C LEU A 656 40.38 9.33 -3.79
N GLY A 657 40.17 8.89 -5.03
CA GLY A 657 41.18 8.13 -5.77
C GLY A 657 42.31 9.08 -6.12
N THR A 658 42.03 10.03 -6.99
CA THR A 658 42.97 11.09 -7.38
C THR A 658 42.45 12.46 -6.97
N LEU A 659 43.31 13.28 -6.36
CA LEU A 659 43.10 14.72 -6.25
C LEU A 659 44.06 15.44 -7.20
N SER A 660 43.54 16.08 -8.25
CA SER A 660 44.35 16.84 -9.20
C SER A 660 44.01 18.33 -9.15
N VAL A 661 44.99 19.16 -8.79
CA VAL A 661 44.84 20.61 -8.63
C VAL A 661 45.70 21.31 -9.68
N THR A 662 45.09 22.06 -10.60
CA THR A 662 45.85 22.72 -11.68
C THR A 662 46.22 24.16 -11.32
N ASN A 663 45.23 25.05 -11.16
CA ASN A 663 45.44 26.48 -10.88
C ASN A 663 44.51 27.01 -9.76
N SER A 664 44.24 26.20 -8.75
CA SER A 664 43.20 26.47 -7.76
C SER A 664 43.65 26.12 -6.34
N ALA A 665 42.83 26.48 -5.35
CA ALA A 665 43.08 26.18 -3.94
C ALA A 665 42.14 25.10 -3.41
N VAL A 666 42.64 24.31 -2.47
CA VAL A 666 41.88 23.39 -1.63
C VAL A 666 41.89 23.96 -0.21
N THR A 667 40.72 24.35 0.29
CA THR A 667 40.56 24.88 1.65
C THR A 667 40.04 23.78 2.57
N LEU A 668 40.81 23.45 3.61
CA LEU A 668 40.43 22.47 4.63
C LEU A 668 40.27 23.20 5.97
N GLU A 669 39.05 23.25 6.49
CA GLU A 669 38.78 23.89 7.79
C GLU A 669 39.50 23.17 8.95
N SER A 670 39.60 23.85 10.09
CA SER A 670 40.23 23.27 11.29
C SER A 670 39.56 21.96 11.70
N GLY A 671 40.37 20.94 11.97
CA GLY A 671 39.91 19.59 12.32
C GLY A 671 39.57 18.70 11.13
N VAL A 672 39.58 19.21 9.89
CA VAL A 672 39.30 18.41 8.68
C VAL A 672 40.50 17.55 8.31
N VAL A 673 40.25 16.28 8.03
CA VAL A 673 41.22 15.35 7.43
C VAL A 673 40.59 14.72 6.18
N ILE A 674 41.27 14.82 5.04
CA ILE A 674 40.86 14.16 3.79
C ILE A 674 41.96 13.23 3.28
N THR A 675 41.58 12.19 2.52
CA THR A 675 42.53 11.23 1.95
C THR A 675 42.44 11.20 0.43
N ALA A 676 43.58 10.97 -0.22
CA ALA A 676 43.66 10.69 -1.65
C ALA A 676 44.69 9.56 -1.91
N GLU A 677 44.40 8.63 -2.83
CA GLU A 677 45.41 7.62 -3.22
C GLU A 677 46.56 8.26 -3.99
N ARG A 678 46.25 9.25 -4.85
CA ARG A 678 47.24 10.04 -5.61
C ARG A 678 46.92 11.52 -5.56
N PHE A 679 47.96 12.34 -5.54
CA PHE A 679 47.85 13.79 -5.48
C PHE A 679 48.70 14.46 -6.57
N PHE A 680 48.08 15.27 -7.41
CA PHE A 680 48.74 16.02 -8.47
C PHE A 680 48.57 17.52 -8.27
N VAL A 681 49.65 18.28 -8.39
CA VAL A 681 49.62 19.75 -8.39
C VAL A 681 50.30 20.26 -9.66
N ALA A 682 49.59 21.07 -10.44
CA ALA A 682 50.02 21.59 -11.74
C ALA A 682 50.57 20.49 -12.68
N GLY A 683 49.96 19.30 -12.64
CA GLY A 683 50.34 18.15 -13.47
C GLY A 683 51.50 17.30 -12.96
N ALA A 684 52.13 17.65 -11.83
CA ALA A 684 53.17 16.85 -11.19
C ALA A 684 52.60 16.02 -10.03
N GLU A 685 52.93 14.73 -9.97
CA GLU A 685 52.55 13.83 -8.86
C GLU A 685 53.38 14.12 -7.62
N TRP A 686 52.73 14.20 -6.47
CA TRP A 686 53.35 14.39 -5.16
C TRP A 686 53.43 13.04 -4.43
N PRO A 687 54.49 12.81 -3.62
CA PRO A 687 54.69 11.53 -2.94
C PRO A 687 53.61 11.25 -1.88
N ALA A 688 53.56 10.00 -1.41
CA ALA A 688 52.73 9.65 -0.26
C ALA A 688 53.28 10.31 1.01
N ASP A 689 52.52 11.24 1.59
CA ASP A 689 52.88 11.99 2.79
C ASP A 689 51.64 12.69 3.40
N VAL A 690 51.85 13.37 4.53
CA VAL A 690 50.88 14.23 5.21
C VAL A 690 51.10 15.69 4.79
N TYR A 691 50.12 16.26 4.10
CA TYR A 691 50.12 17.62 3.60
C TYR A 691 49.20 18.54 4.40
N THR A 692 49.70 19.74 4.68
CA THR A 692 49.00 20.85 5.34
C THR A 692 49.31 22.14 4.58
N ALA A 693 48.65 23.25 4.93
CA ALA A 693 49.00 24.56 4.36
C ALA A 693 50.45 24.98 4.61
N SER A 694 51.16 24.36 5.57
CA SER A 694 52.55 24.66 5.88
C SER A 694 53.57 24.03 4.91
N ASN A 695 53.22 22.91 4.27
CA ASN A 695 54.12 22.15 3.39
C ASN A 695 53.55 21.90 1.97
N CYS A 696 52.31 22.30 1.70
CA CYS A 696 51.71 22.25 0.37
C CYS A 696 50.97 23.56 0.05
N ALA A 697 51.49 24.32 -0.92
CA ALA A 697 50.93 25.63 -1.31
C ALA A 697 49.56 25.55 -1.99
N ALA A 698 49.13 24.37 -2.44
CA ALA A 698 47.79 24.14 -2.99
C ALA A 698 46.72 24.02 -1.89
N LEU A 699 47.13 23.83 -0.63
CA LEU A 699 46.26 23.73 0.54
C LEU A 699 46.20 25.06 1.29
N THR A 700 45.03 25.38 1.84
CA THR A 700 44.82 26.48 2.78
C THR A 700 43.96 26.01 3.96
N GLY A 701 44.00 26.75 5.07
CA GLY A 701 43.33 26.37 6.32
C GLY A 701 44.18 25.46 7.21
N ASP A 702 43.56 24.98 8.30
CA ASP A 702 44.25 24.23 9.37
C ASP A 702 44.02 22.70 9.27
N GLY A 703 43.32 22.24 8.23
CA GLY A 703 43.09 20.82 7.98
C GLY A 703 44.28 20.11 7.32
N VAL A 704 44.12 18.79 7.12
CA VAL A 704 45.16 17.88 6.67
C VAL A 704 44.70 17.08 5.45
N LEU A 705 45.56 16.93 4.45
CA LEU A 705 45.44 15.99 3.34
C LEU A 705 46.46 14.87 3.52
N ILE A 706 46.03 13.61 3.42
CA ILE A 706 46.91 12.44 3.52
C ILE A 706 46.91 11.72 2.17
N VAL A 707 48.10 11.46 1.64
CA VAL A 707 48.29 10.85 0.31
C VAL A 707 48.92 9.48 0.44
N GLY A 708 48.36 8.48 -0.26
CA GLY A 708 48.87 7.11 -0.28
C GLY A 708 48.08 6.16 0.63
N ALA A 709 48.73 5.62 1.68
CA ALA A 709 48.13 4.61 2.55
C ALA A 709 47.15 5.22 3.57
N GLU A 710 46.08 4.49 3.89
CA GLU A 710 44.99 5.00 4.72
C GLU A 710 45.45 5.24 6.17
N PRO A 711 45.27 6.46 6.71
CA PRO A 711 45.58 6.76 8.10
C PRO A 711 44.67 5.96 9.04
N GLY A 712 45.24 5.49 10.16
CA GLY A 712 44.52 4.67 11.13
C GLY A 712 44.43 3.19 10.80
N GLN A 713 45.16 2.70 9.79
CA GLN A 713 45.46 1.26 9.67
C GLN A 713 46.51 0.83 10.69
N TRP A 714 46.25 -0.26 11.41
CA TRP A 714 47.19 -0.86 12.36
C TRP A 714 48.36 -1.50 11.61
N THR A 715 49.60 -1.26 12.04
CA THR A 715 50.82 -1.80 11.39
C THR A 715 51.33 -3.09 12.03
N GLY A 716 50.58 -3.66 12.99
CA GLY A 716 50.93 -4.91 13.68
C GLY A 716 51.57 -4.72 15.06
N ALA A 717 51.58 -3.48 15.57
CA ALA A 717 52.31 -3.04 16.75
C ALA A 717 53.82 -3.27 16.62
N ALA A 718 54.65 -2.30 17.01
CA ALA A 718 56.10 -2.50 17.14
C ALA A 718 56.45 -3.44 18.34
N GLY A 719 55.62 -4.46 18.60
CA GLY A 719 55.75 -5.47 19.65
C GLY A 719 55.04 -5.16 20.97
N ASP A 720 54.46 -3.97 21.16
CA ASP A 720 53.88 -3.54 22.45
C ASP A 720 52.35 -3.71 22.55
N GLY A 721 51.64 -3.78 21.42
CA GLY A 721 50.18 -3.93 21.36
C GLY A 721 49.39 -2.71 21.85
N LEU A 722 50.04 -1.55 22.05
CA LEU A 722 49.46 -0.36 22.67
C LEU A 722 48.89 0.61 21.63
N TRP A 723 47.66 1.09 21.84
CA TRP A 723 47.02 2.08 20.98
C TRP A 723 47.74 3.44 21.04
N SER A 724 48.33 3.81 22.19
CA SER A 724 49.01 5.08 22.43
C SER A 724 50.30 5.31 21.63
N THR A 725 50.90 4.27 21.06
CA THR A 725 52.15 4.38 20.29
C THR A 725 51.84 4.74 18.83
N ALA A 726 52.12 6.00 18.44
CA ALA A 726 51.89 6.51 17.08
C ALA A 726 52.52 5.63 15.96
N ALA A 727 53.67 5.01 16.23
CA ALA A 727 54.36 4.14 15.28
C ALA A 727 53.61 2.83 14.95
N ASN A 728 52.60 2.47 15.75
CA ASN A 728 51.74 1.31 15.52
C ASN A 728 50.64 1.56 14.48
N TRP A 729 50.57 2.79 13.96
CA TRP A 729 49.57 3.21 12.97
C TRP A 729 50.25 3.73 11.70
N VAL A 730 49.62 3.44 10.56
CA VAL A 730 50.06 3.97 9.26
C VAL A 730 50.11 5.50 9.31
N ALA A 731 51.14 6.08 8.68
CA ALA A 731 51.46 7.51 8.68
C ALA A 731 51.76 8.12 10.07
N GLY A 732 51.90 7.31 11.14
CA GLY A 732 52.25 7.80 12.48
C GLY A 732 51.12 8.59 13.16
N ILE A 733 49.86 8.41 12.72
CA ILE A 733 48.70 9.14 13.23
C ILE A 733 47.85 8.19 14.08
N LEU A 734 47.71 8.48 15.37
CA LEU A 734 46.77 7.75 16.21
C LEU A 734 45.34 7.98 15.72
N PRO A 735 44.51 6.94 15.57
CA PRO A 735 43.09 7.09 15.35
C PRO A 735 42.45 7.47 16.68
N ASN A 736 42.45 8.78 16.95
CA ASN A 736 41.74 9.46 18.01
C ASN A 736 41.18 10.78 17.45
N SER A 737 40.36 10.65 16.42
CA SER A 737 39.64 11.74 15.79
C SER A 737 38.30 11.23 15.27
N PRO A 738 37.21 12.01 15.38
CA PRO A 738 35.89 11.65 14.86
C PRO A 738 35.86 11.53 13.32
N TYR A 739 36.97 11.79 12.63
CA TYR A 739 37.11 11.66 11.18
C TYR A 739 37.98 10.48 10.75
N LEU A 740 38.72 9.84 11.67
CA LEU A 740 39.61 8.72 11.35
C LEU A 740 38.91 7.36 11.51
N SER A 741 39.32 6.39 10.68
CA SER A 741 38.96 4.98 10.77
C SER A 741 40.11 4.22 11.40
N ALA A 742 39.84 3.42 12.43
CA ALA A 742 40.78 2.48 13.00
C ALA A 742 40.57 1.10 12.35
N ASP A 743 41.56 0.59 11.63
CA ASP A 743 41.51 -0.73 11.01
C ASP A 743 42.49 -1.67 11.71
N LEU A 744 41.96 -2.66 12.41
CA LEU A 744 42.72 -3.61 13.22
C LEU A 744 43.06 -4.90 12.46
N SER A 745 42.77 -4.98 11.16
CA SER A 745 42.89 -6.23 10.37
C SER A 745 44.30 -6.83 10.39
N ALA A 746 45.34 -6.00 10.47
CA ALA A 746 46.72 -6.46 10.54
C ALA A 746 47.14 -7.02 11.92
N ALA A 747 46.28 -6.95 12.95
CA ALA A 747 46.57 -7.52 14.26
C ALA A 747 46.58 -9.06 14.24
N VAL A 748 45.92 -9.66 13.26
CA VAL A 748 45.81 -11.12 13.08
C VAL A 748 46.55 -11.57 11.83
N SER A 749 47.01 -12.81 11.83
CA SER A 749 47.64 -13.47 10.68
C SER A 749 47.33 -14.96 10.67
N ASN A 750 47.71 -15.67 9.60
CA ASN A 750 47.54 -17.13 9.53
C ASN A 750 48.26 -17.88 10.67
N GLU A 751 49.29 -17.30 11.27
CA GLU A 751 50.04 -17.90 12.39
C GLU A 751 49.47 -17.49 13.76
N ALA A 752 48.76 -16.36 13.83
CA ALA A 752 48.14 -15.81 15.03
C ALA A 752 46.72 -15.31 14.72
N PRO A 753 45.72 -16.21 14.61
CA PRO A 753 44.35 -15.84 14.28
C PRO A 753 43.62 -15.14 15.43
N VAL A 754 44.19 -15.15 16.64
CA VAL A 754 43.66 -14.47 17.82
C VAL A 754 44.66 -13.44 18.31
N ALA A 755 44.23 -12.19 18.44
CA ALA A 755 45.07 -11.07 18.87
C ALA A 755 44.37 -10.18 19.89
N THR A 756 45.17 -9.48 20.70
CA THR A 756 44.69 -8.46 21.64
C THR A 756 45.38 -7.13 21.33
N VAL A 757 44.58 -6.09 21.09
CA VAL A 757 45.02 -4.70 20.95
C VAL A 757 44.58 -3.96 22.20
N VAL A 758 45.48 -3.22 22.85
CA VAL A 758 45.18 -2.58 24.14
C VAL A 758 44.85 -1.11 23.95
N LEU A 759 43.63 -0.73 24.30
CA LEU A 759 43.15 0.66 24.40
C LEU A 759 43.64 1.28 25.71
N ASP A 760 44.92 1.69 25.75
CA ASP A 760 45.59 2.25 26.93
C ASP A 760 45.40 3.78 27.10
N LEU A 761 44.74 4.41 26.13
CA LEU A 761 44.26 5.79 26.24
C LEU A 761 42.99 5.84 27.11
N ALA A 762 42.89 6.86 27.97
CA ALA A 762 41.70 7.07 28.82
C ALA A 762 40.40 7.22 28.00
N ALA A 763 40.51 7.83 26.82
CA ALA A 763 39.41 8.02 25.88
C ALA A 763 39.96 8.05 24.44
N VAL A 764 39.28 7.34 23.53
CA VAL A 764 39.55 7.41 22.09
C VAL A 764 38.26 7.70 21.36
N THR A 765 38.24 8.68 20.46
CA THR A 765 37.09 8.94 19.59
C THR A 765 37.43 8.59 18.16
N ASN A 766 36.66 7.70 17.53
CA ASN A 766 36.84 7.33 16.12
C ASN A 766 35.53 7.34 15.35
N ARG A 767 35.64 7.49 14.03
CA ARG A 767 34.48 7.34 13.14
C ARG A 767 34.17 5.88 12.88
N GLN A 768 35.20 5.08 12.66
CA GLN A 768 35.03 3.70 12.25
C GLN A 768 36.04 2.80 12.94
N LEU A 769 35.63 1.56 13.22
CA LEU A 769 36.49 0.47 13.64
C LEU A 769 36.27 -0.70 12.68
N VAL A 770 37.34 -1.19 12.08
CA VAL A 770 37.30 -2.24 11.04
C VAL A 770 38.08 -3.47 11.49
N LEU A 771 37.50 -4.63 11.25
CA LEU A 771 38.16 -5.91 11.17
C LEU A 771 37.70 -6.56 9.85
N ALA A 772 38.53 -6.45 8.82
CA ALA A 772 38.29 -6.94 7.46
C ALA A 772 39.38 -7.93 7.05
N SER A 773 39.87 -8.72 8.00
CA SER A 773 40.96 -9.66 7.77
C SER A 773 40.49 -10.79 6.83
N GLY A 774 41.45 -11.37 6.11
CA GLY A 774 41.21 -12.54 5.26
C GLY A 774 41.42 -13.87 6.00
N VAL A 775 41.69 -13.83 7.31
CA VAL A 775 42.02 -15.00 8.13
C VAL A 775 40.72 -15.58 8.69
N ALA A 776 40.33 -16.76 8.19
CA ALA A 776 39.13 -17.44 8.65
C ALA A 776 39.15 -17.68 10.17
N GLY A 777 38.13 -17.21 10.88
CA GLY A 777 38.05 -17.34 12.33
C GLY A 777 38.90 -16.34 13.10
N ALA A 778 39.32 -15.22 12.49
CA ALA A 778 40.04 -14.15 13.16
C ALA A 778 39.28 -13.63 14.38
N ILE A 779 39.97 -13.46 15.51
CA ILE A 779 39.42 -12.85 16.72
C ILE A 779 40.35 -11.74 17.19
N VAL A 780 39.87 -10.49 17.14
CA VAL A 780 40.58 -9.34 17.71
C VAL A 780 39.85 -8.86 18.95
N THR A 781 40.54 -8.87 20.10
CA THR A 781 40.04 -8.23 21.33
C THR A 781 40.66 -6.85 21.48
N ASN A 782 39.85 -5.80 21.36
CA ASN A 782 40.22 -4.46 21.78
C ASN A 782 39.99 -4.34 23.30
N ALA A 783 41.06 -4.45 24.07
CA ALA A 783 41.02 -4.62 25.50
C ALA A 783 41.36 -3.35 26.26
N SER A 784 40.68 -3.12 27.39
CA SER A 784 41.12 -2.14 28.38
C SER A 784 42.23 -2.71 29.27
N PRO A 785 43.21 -1.92 29.73
CA PRO A 785 44.18 -2.33 30.75
C PRO A 785 43.46 -2.73 32.06
N GLN A 786 44.03 -3.69 32.81
CA GLN A 786 43.35 -4.31 33.96
C GLN A 786 43.00 -3.37 35.13
N ASP A 787 43.58 -2.17 35.18
CA ASP A 787 43.44 -1.22 36.30
C ASP A 787 42.77 0.12 35.94
N THR A 788 42.26 0.27 34.71
CA THR A 788 41.70 1.55 34.22
C THR A 788 40.38 1.33 33.48
N THR A 789 39.39 2.20 33.67
CA THR A 789 38.24 2.31 32.77
C THR A 789 38.64 3.13 31.54
N SER A 790 38.86 2.47 30.41
CA SER A 790 39.02 3.13 29.10
C SER A 790 37.66 3.18 28.38
N THR A 791 37.39 4.26 27.65
CA THR A 791 36.15 4.40 26.85
C THR A 791 36.48 4.62 25.38
N LEU A 792 35.87 3.81 24.51
CA LEU A 792 35.84 4.08 23.07
C LEU A 792 34.59 4.89 22.74
N TYR A 793 34.79 6.05 22.14
CA TYR A 793 33.74 6.91 21.61
C TYR A 793 33.59 6.67 20.11
N LEU A 794 32.37 6.39 19.67
CA LEU A 794 32.04 6.40 18.24
C LEU A 794 31.30 7.69 17.90
N ALA A 795 31.81 8.39 16.88
CA ALA A 795 31.18 9.59 16.36
C ALA A 795 29.79 9.28 15.74
N ASN A 796 29.00 10.33 15.52
CA ASN A 796 27.71 10.19 14.82
C ASN A 796 27.91 9.66 13.39
N ASN A 797 27.04 8.75 12.96
CA ASN A 797 27.17 7.91 11.77
C ASN A 797 28.46 7.07 11.75
N GLY A 798 28.95 6.70 12.94
CA GLY A 798 30.12 5.84 13.06
C GLY A 798 29.84 4.40 12.63
N VAL A 799 30.88 3.65 12.25
CA VAL A 799 30.75 2.30 11.70
C VAL A 799 31.63 1.30 12.48
N LEU A 800 31.08 0.16 12.83
CA LEU A 800 31.81 -1.02 13.29
C LEU A 800 31.70 -2.04 12.15
N ASP A 801 32.76 -2.28 11.40
CA ASP A 801 32.73 -3.19 10.24
C ASP A 801 33.51 -4.47 10.56
N VAL A 802 32.86 -5.63 10.48
CA VAL A 802 33.47 -6.93 10.80
C VAL A 802 33.18 -7.89 9.65
N ALA A 803 34.21 -8.34 8.95
CA ALA A 803 34.06 -9.20 7.78
C ALA A 803 33.56 -10.61 8.14
N ALA A 804 33.07 -11.32 7.14
CA ALA A 804 32.47 -12.64 7.28
C ALA A 804 33.43 -13.64 7.97
N GLY A 805 32.92 -14.34 8.99
CA GLY A 805 33.70 -15.32 9.75
C GLY A 805 34.68 -14.75 10.78
N GLU A 806 34.71 -13.42 10.97
CA GLU A 806 35.60 -12.76 11.93
C GLU A 806 34.85 -12.32 13.20
N THR A 807 35.58 -12.12 14.30
CA THR A 807 35.04 -11.66 15.58
C THR A 807 35.84 -10.48 16.13
N LEU A 808 35.16 -9.36 16.34
CA LEU A 808 35.70 -8.20 17.05
C LEU A 808 35.11 -8.14 18.46
N VAL A 809 35.96 -8.20 19.49
CA VAL A 809 35.57 -8.13 20.89
C VAL A 809 35.97 -6.78 21.47
N LEU A 810 35.01 -6.02 21.98
CA LEU A 810 35.24 -4.78 22.71
C LEU A 810 35.17 -5.06 24.22
N ASP A 811 36.33 -5.09 24.87
CA ASP A 811 36.50 -5.31 26.31
C ASP A 811 36.87 -4.01 27.04
N HIS A 812 36.04 -2.99 26.79
CA HIS A 812 36.09 -1.66 27.38
C HIS A 812 34.68 -1.03 27.29
N ASP A 813 34.46 0.10 27.93
CA ASP A 813 33.18 0.81 27.77
C ASP A 813 33.07 1.41 26.36
N LEU A 814 31.88 1.35 25.76
CA LEU A 814 31.56 1.91 24.45
C LEU A 814 30.54 3.05 24.60
N CYS A 815 30.95 4.27 24.26
CA CYS A 815 30.08 5.44 24.24
C CYS A 815 29.73 5.81 22.79
N ILE A 816 28.46 5.74 22.41
CA ILE A 816 28.01 6.19 21.09
C ILE A 816 27.55 7.65 21.16
N MET A 817 28.26 8.54 20.47
CA MET A 817 28.02 10.00 20.50
C MET A 817 26.96 10.46 19.50
N GLY A 818 26.42 9.52 18.73
CA GLY A 818 25.34 9.65 17.77
C GLY A 818 24.97 8.26 17.25
N SER A 819 24.11 8.18 16.23
CA SER A 819 23.73 6.86 15.70
C SER A 819 24.91 6.19 15.02
N VAL A 820 25.07 4.88 15.17
CA VAL A 820 26.20 4.09 14.63
C VAL A 820 25.71 2.82 13.94
N HIS A 821 26.53 2.25 13.07
CA HIS A 821 26.21 1.09 12.24
C HIS A 821 27.19 -0.06 12.46
N LYS A 822 26.71 -1.25 12.82
CA LYS A 822 27.43 -2.51 12.67
C LYS A 822 27.19 -3.06 11.26
N ARG A 823 28.28 -3.26 10.50
CA ARG A 823 28.30 -3.78 9.12
C ARG A 823 29.20 -5.02 9.01
N GLY A 824 29.13 -5.66 7.85
CA GLY A 824 29.82 -6.93 7.55
C GLY A 824 29.20 -8.13 8.28
N GLU A 825 29.37 -9.32 7.72
CA GLU A 825 28.69 -10.54 8.20
C GLU A 825 29.31 -11.13 9.49
N GLY A 826 30.44 -10.61 9.95
CA GLY A 826 31.12 -11.08 11.15
C GLY A 826 30.44 -10.70 12.47
N THR A 827 31.03 -11.17 13.56
CA THR A 827 30.50 -11.04 14.93
C THR A 827 31.16 -9.88 15.68
N LEU A 828 30.36 -9.02 16.31
CA LEU A 828 30.80 -8.01 17.27
C LEU A 828 30.38 -8.43 18.68
N ILE A 829 31.31 -8.49 19.63
CA ILE A 829 31.03 -8.78 21.04
C ILE A 829 31.24 -7.52 21.89
N LEU A 830 30.21 -7.08 22.59
CA LEU A 830 30.22 -5.96 23.53
C LEU A 830 30.29 -6.52 24.96
N ARG A 831 31.50 -6.60 25.55
CA ARG A 831 31.70 -7.23 26.86
C ARG A 831 31.31 -6.35 28.04
N ARG A 832 31.58 -5.04 27.95
CA ARG A 832 31.32 -4.08 29.04
C ARG A 832 30.16 -3.15 28.71
N ASN A 833 30.11 -1.97 29.33
CA ASN A 833 28.96 -1.09 29.20
C ASN A 833 28.89 -0.46 27.82
N THR A 834 27.71 -0.44 27.22
CA THR A 834 27.44 0.34 26.01
C THR A 834 26.42 1.42 26.32
N TYR A 835 26.71 2.68 26.06
CA TYR A 835 25.79 3.76 26.43
C TYR A 835 25.83 4.96 25.48
N ALA A 836 24.73 5.71 25.50
CA ALA A 836 24.72 7.09 25.02
C ALA A 836 24.66 8.03 26.22
N LEU A 837 25.38 9.16 26.13
CA LEU A 837 25.35 10.18 27.18
C LEU A 837 23.93 10.75 27.32
N PRO A 838 23.38 10.88 28.55
CA PRO A 838 22.05 11.46 28.76
C PRO A 838 21.87 12.85 28.16
N SER A 839 22.94 13.64 28.04
CA SER A 839 22.94 14.97 27.42
C SER A 839 22.68 14.96 25.91
N LEU A 840 22.89 13.82 25.24
CA LEU A 840 22.69 13.66 23.80
C LEU A 840 21.30 13.10 23.45
N VAL A 841 20.57 12.58 24.45
CA VAL A 841 19.25 11.97 24.29
C VAL A 841 18.19 13.00 24.67
N SER A 842 17.37 13.41 23.69
CA SER A 842 16.35 14.47 23.85
C SER A 842 15.04 14.08 23.17
N SER A 843 13.94 14.82 23.43
CA SER A 843 12.62 14.68 22.76
C SER A 843 12.63 14.62 21.22
N VAL A 844 13.74 15.01 20.59
CA VAL A 844 13.90 15.13 19.14
C VAL A 844 15.16 14.41 18.62
N SER A 845 16.06 13.98 19.50
CA SER A 845 17.34 13.37 19.14
C SER A 845 17.37 11.93 19.63
N VAL A 846 17.43 11.00 18.67
CA VAL A 846 17.38 9.56 18.92
C VAL A 846 18.69 8.94 18.45
N ILE A 847 19.28 8.08 19.29
CA ILE A 847 20.59 7.48 19.05
C ILE A 847 20.42 5.97 18.87
N TYR A 848 20.70 5.50 17.66
CA TYR A 848 20.56 4.10 17.27
C TYR A 848 21.92 3.41 17.16
N LEU A 849 21.98 2.15 17.61
CA LEU A 849 22.88 1.14 17.08
C LEU A 849 22.13 0.37 16.00
N TYR A 850 22.45 0.65 14.74
CA TYR A 850 21.97 -0.11 13.58
C TYR A 850 22.82 -1.37 13.41
N VAL A 851 22.19 -2.53 13.33
CA VAL A 851 22.83 -3.80 12.99
C VAL A 851 22.41 -4.13 11.57
N ASP A 852 23.20 -3.64 10.62
CA ASP A 852 22.95 -3.73 9.18
C ASP A 852 23.45 -5.05 8.59
N GLY A 853 24.41 -5.71 9.26
CA GLY A 853 25.02 -6.97 8.84
C GLY A 853 25.65 -7.75 10.00
N GLY A 854 25.62 -9.09 9.88
CA GLY A 854 26.25 -10.02 10.81
C GLY A 854 25.60 -10.07 12.19
N THR A 855 26.38 -10.44 13.20
CA THR A 855 25.88 -10.68 14.57
C THR A 855 26.48 -9.67 15.56
N VAL A 856 25.66 -9.19 16.50
CA VAL A 856 26.12 -8.47 17.71
C VAL A 856 25.76 -9.29 18.94
N ILE A 857 26.73 -9.56 19.81
CA ILE A 857 26.53 -10.23 21.11
C ILE A 857 26.80 -9.22 22.21
N ASN A 858 25.79 -8.92 23.02
CA ASN A 858 25.92 -8.02 24.16
C ASN A 858 25.98 -8.81 25.48
N GLU A 859 27.11 -8.73 26.18
CA GLU A 859 27.35 -9.38 27.48
C GLU A 859 27.28 -8.39 28.66
N GLY A 860 27.41 -7.09 28.40
CA GLY A 860 27.39 -6.03 29.42
C GLY A 860 26.07 -5.26 29.52
N ALA A 861 26.05 -4.22 30.35
CA ALA A 861 24.89 -3.35 30.49
C ALA A 861 24.80 -2.34 29.33
N MET A 862 23.62 -2.21 28.73
CA MET A 862 23.34 -1.26 27.66
C MET A 862 22.30 -0.23 28.11
N ASN A 863 22.65 1.06 28.07
CA ASN A 863 21.83 2.14 28.60
C ASN A 863 21.64 3.31 27.62
N ASN A 864 20.38 3.72 27.44
CA ASN A 864 20.00 4.85 26.58
C ASN A 864 20.36 4.70 25.09
N VAL A 865 20.44 3.46 24.58
CA VAL A 865 20.73 3.16 23.18
C VAL A 865 19.53 2.48 22.54
N LEU A 866 19.06 2.98 21.39
CA LEU A 866 18.05 2.30 20.60
C LEU A 866 18.72 1.27 19.69
N ILE A 867 18.11 0.11 19.51
CA ILE A 867 18.66 -0.99 18.72
C ILE A 867 17.76 -1.19 17.51
N SER A 868 18.34 -1.17 16.33
CA SER A 868 17.65 -1.44 15.07
C SER A 868 18.38 -2.53 14.30
N VAL A 869 17.77 -3.70 14.16
CA VAL A 869 18.39 -4.87 13.52
C VAL A 869 17.70 -5.18 12.21
N GLY A 870 18.45 -5.28 11.12
CA GLY A 870 17.93 -5.77 9.85
C GLY A 870 18.68 -5.24 8.64
N LYS A 871 18.48 -5.91 7.50
CA LYS A 871 19.17 -5.55 6.27
C LYS A 871 18.80 -4.13 5.80
N PRO A 872 19.78 -3.33 5.33
CA PRO A 872 19.53 -2.04 4.70
C PRO A 872 18.62 -2.13 3.47
N SER A 873 18.65 -3.25 2.74
CA SER A 873 17.70 -3.60 1.69
C SER A 873 17.37 -5.09 1.72
N ARG A 874 16.12 -5.45 1.43
CA ARG A 874 15.70 -6.85 1.24
C ARG A 874 16.39 -7.53 0.06
N HIS A 875 16.98 -6.75 -0.84
CA HIS A 875 17.71 -7.24 -2.00
C HIS A 875 19.19 -7.51 -1.71
N ASP A 876 19.66 -7.18 -0.51
CA ASP A 876 21.05 -7.44 -0.12
C ASP A 876 21.26 -8.95 0.12
N ASP A 877 22.25 -9.50 -0.58
CA ASP A 877 22.71 -10.89 -0.44
C ASP A 877 23.68 -11.03 0.75
N ILE A 878 23.20 -10.65 1.93
CA ILE A 878 23.90 -10.79 3.21
C ILE A 878 23.13 -11.73 4.15
N GLU A 879 23.78 -12.36 5.10
CA GLU A 879 23.08 -13.09 6.16
C GLU A 879 22.12 -12.18 6.96
N THR A 880 21.02 -12.75 7.48
CA THR A 880 20.04 -12.00 8.27
C THR A 880 20.72 -11.45 9.53
N PRO A 881 20.76 -10.11 9.72
CA PRO A 881 21.45 -9.55 10.88
C PRO A 881 20.77 -9.96 12.19
N GLU A 882 21.57 -10.20 13.23
CA GLU A 882 21.11 -10.64 14.54
C GLU A 882 21.74 -9.83 15.68
N PHE A 883 20.93 -9.46 16.67
CA PHE A 883 21.41 -8.93 17.95
C PHE A 883 21.05 -9.91 19.07
N ILE A 884 22.05 -10.33 19.85
CA ILE A 884 21.93 -11.32 20.91
C ILE A 884 22.22 -10.68 22.26
N VAL A 885 21.27 -10.77 23.20
CA VAL A 885 21.54 -10.54 24.64
C VAL A 885 22.05 -11.85 25.21
N ALA A 886 23.32 -11.87 25.63
CA ALA A 886 23.97 -13.08 26.12
C ALA A 886 23.42 -13.52 27.49
N ASP A 887 23.59 -14.80 27.81
CA ASP A 887 23.26 -15.35 29.13
C ASP A 887 24.40 -15.07 30.13
N THR A 888 24.55 -13.81 30.50
CA THR A 888 25.54 -13.37 31.49
C THR A 888 24.86 -12.55 32.59
N PRO A 889 25.40 -12.54 33.83
CA PRO A 889 24.82 -11.74 34.92
C PRO A 889 24.84 -10.23 34.68
N GLY A 890 25.74 -9.75 33.82
CA GLY A 890 25.89 -8.32 33.48
C GLY A 890 24.99 -7.86 32.33
N ALA A 891 24.45 -8.78 31.53
CA ALA A 891 23.65 -8.45 30.35
C ALA A 891 22.31 -7.83 30.76
N SER A 892 22.15 -6.54 30.48
CA SER A 892 20.89 -5.83 30.73
C SER A 892 20.70 -4.71 29.72
N LEU A 893 19.47 -4.50 29.28
CA LEU A 893 19.09 -3.38 28.44
C LEU A 893 18.09 -2.52 29.23
N SER A 894 18.45 -1.28 29.55
CA SER A 894 17.62 -0.40 30.37
C SER A 894 17.71 1.08 29.97
N GLY A 895 16.80 1.93 30.46
CA GLY A 895 16.73 3.35 30.06
C GLY A 895 15.94 3.56 28.77
N THR A 896 16.26 4.53 27.93
CA THR A 896 15.52 4.80 26.66
C THR A 896 15.80 3.79 25.54
N CYS A 897 15.95 2.51 25.87
CA CYS A 897 16.20 1.45 24.90
C CYS A 897 14.90 1.06 24.20
N PHE A 898 14.95 0.94 22.87
CA PHE A 898 13.86 0.55 21.98
C PHE A 898 14.40 -0.45 20.97
N ILE A 899 13.63 -1.46 20.61
CA ILE A 899 14.08 -2.53 19.71
C ILE A 899 13.21 -2.51 18.46
N THR A 900 13.85 -2.37 17.30
CA THR A 900 13.29 -2.73 16.00
C THR A 900 14.00 -3.96 15.47
N ALA A 901 13.24 -4.97 15.09
CA ALA A 901 13.77 -6.13 14.38
C ALA A 901 13.74 -5.94 12.84
N LEU A 902 13.57 -4.70 12.37
CA LEU A 902 13.84 -4.27 11.00
C LEU A 902 14.80 -3.08 11.05
N ASN A 903 15.48 -2.84 9.93
CA ASN A 903 16.28 -1.63 9.74
C ASN A 903 15.39 -0.38 9.72
N ALA A 904 15.51 0.49 10.72
CA ALA A 904 14.62 1.65 10.84
C ALA A 904 14.82 2.70 9.74
N LEU A 905 15.97 2.72 9.05
CA LEU A 905 16.28 3.66 7.97
C LEU A 905 15.90 3.13 6.57
N SER A 906 15.66 1.83 6.43
CA SER A 906 15.45 1.22 5.12
C SER A 906 14.09 1.56 4.51
N SER A 907 14.10 1.98 3.25
CA SER A 907 12.90 2.11 2.41
C SER A 907 12.42 0.78 1.82
N GLU A 908 13.25 -0.27 1.82
CA GLU A 908 12.90 -1.63 1.42
C GLU A 908 13.45 -2.64 2.42
N PRO A 909 12.95 -2.66 3.67
CA PRO A 909 13.61 -3.35 4.76
C PRO A 909 13.63 -4.87 4.56
N GLY A 910 14.81 -5.47 4.68
CA GLY A 910 14.97 -6.92 4.80
C GLY A 910 14.74 -7.41 6.23
N PRO A 911 14.78 -8.74 6.46
CA PRO A 911 14.56 -9.30 7.78
C PRO A 911 15.66 -8.93 8.79
N GLY A 912 15.30 -8.91 10.07
CA GLY A 912 16.23 -8.80 11.20
C GLY A 912 15.74 -9.60 12.41
N VAL A 913 16.69 -10.01 13.26
CA VAL A 913 16.44 -10.88 14.41
C VAL A 913 17.00 -10.28 15.70
N PHE A 914 16.19 -10.22 16.74
CA PHE A 914 16.64 -9.92 18.09
C PHE A 914 16.45 -11.15 18.97
N THR A 915 17.52 -11.67 19.58
CA THR A 915 17.48 -12.85 20.43
C THR A 915 17.88 -12.50 21.86
N GLN A 916 16.96 -12.70 22.80
CA GLN A 916 17.23 -12.63 24.23
C GLN A 916 17.48 -14.04 24.76
N ASN A 917 18.75 -14.35 25.05
CA ASN A 917 19.17 -15.64 25.60
C ASN A 917 19.44 -15.59 27.13
N GLY A 918 19.18 -14.45 27.77
CA GLY A 918 19.34 -14.26 29.21
C GLY A 918 19.15 -12.80 29.60
N GLY A 919 19.61 -12.44 30.79
CA GLY A 919 19.59 -11.05 31.25
C GLY A 919 18.19 -10.45 31.42
N THR A 920 18.15 -9.12 31.58
CA THR A 920 16.90 -8.34 31.70
C THR A 920 16.80 -7.30 30.60
N VAL A 921 15.70 -7.33 29.84
CA VAL A 921 15.34 -6.30 28.85
C VAL A 921 14.17 -5.52 29.41
N ALA A 922 14.46 -4.31 29.90
CA ALA A 922 13.50 -3.41 30.54
C ALA A 922 13.56 -2.02 29.86
N PRO A 923 12.94 -1.86 28.68
CA PRO A 923 12.83 -0.56 28.05
C PRO A 923 12.10 0.43 28.98
N GLY A 924 12.62 1.65 29.06
CA GLY A 924 12.27 2.68 30.04
C GLY A 924 10.91 3.36 29.82
N ILE A 925 10.62 4.39 30.62
CA ILE A 925 9.25 4.91 30.82
C ILE A 925 8.86 6.16 30.00
N ASN A 926 9.79 6.79 29.27
CA ASN A 926 9.52 8.07 28.58
C ASN A 926 9.35 7.90 27.06
N TRP A 927 8.28 8.53 26.54
CA TRP A 927 7.80 8.57 25.13
C TRP A 927 7.16 7.29 24.59
N GLY A 928 5.84 7.14 24.80
CA GLY A 928 5.03 6.20 24.00
C GLY A 928 5.66 4.81 23.79
N VAL A 929 6.41 4.32 24.79
CA VAL A 929 7.44 3.29 24.61
C VAL A 929 6.81 2.00 24.13
N ARG A 930 7.30 1.53 22.99
CA ARG A 930 6.86 0.30 22.32
C ARG A 930 8.07 -0.62 22.22
N ILE A 931 7.93 -1.94 22.22
CA ILE A 931 8.86 -2.77 21.43
C ILE A 931 8.20 -2.91 20.07
N ALA A 932 8.90 -2.60 18.97
CA ALA A 932 8.27 -2.63 17.66
C ALA A 932 8.87 -3.74 16.80
N LEU A 933 8.06 -4.76 16.57
CA LEU A 933 8.38 -5.86 15.67
C LEU A 933 7.84 -5.47 14.29
N GLY A 934 8.73 -5.04 13.38
CA GLY A 934 8.27 -4.46 12.12
C GLY A 934 8.06 -2.94 12.21
N HIS A 935 9.12 -2.17 12.34
CA HIS A 935 9.05 -0.71 12.31
C HIS A 935 10.18 -0.10 11.47
N THR A 936 9.79 0.77 10.53
CA THR A 936 10.71 1.71 9.88
C THR A 936 10.28 3.15 10.13
N ALA A 937 11.26 4.05 10.23
CA ALA A 937 11.04 5.49 10.18
C ALA A 937 10.84 5.97 8.72
N ALA A 938 11.35 5.22 7.75
CA ALA A 938 11.14 5.48 6.33
C ALA A 938 9.67 5.26 5.93
N TYR A 939 9.15 6.12 5.06
CA TYR A 939 7.84 5.88 4.44
C TYR A 939 8.02 4.81 3.38
N THR A 940 7.56 3.60 3.67
CA THR A 940 7.62 2.49 2.74
C THR A 940 6.29 1.75 2.65
N GLU A 941 5.97 1.36 1.42
CA GLU A 941 4.86 0.46 1.09
C GLU A 941 5.33 -1.01 1.02
N VAL A 942 6.64 -1.27 1.23
CA VAL A 942 7.25 -2.62 1.22
C VAL A 942 7.22 -3.21 2.62
N THR A 943 6.63 -4.41 2.75
CA THR A 943 6.55 -5.13 4.03
C THR A 943 7.85 -5.89 4.32
N GLY A 944 8.64 -5.41 5.28
CA GLY A 944 9.67 -6.22 5.96
C GLY A 944 9.11 -7.07 7.11
N THR A 945 9.94 -8.01 7.60
CA THR A 945 9.63 -8.93 8.71
C THR A 945 10.63 -8.77 9.84
N GLY A 946 10.16 -8.70 11.09
CA GLY A 946 11.02 -8.52 12.26
C GLY A 946 10.74 -9.56 13.32
N THR A 947 11.79 -10.23 13.77
CA THR A 947 11.68 -11.35 14.71
C THR A 947 12.29 -11.00 16.06
N TYR A 948 11.58 -11.31 17.14
CA TYR A 948 12.08 -11.29 18.51
C TYR A 948 11.99 -12.69 19.10
N ASN A 949 13.12 -13.24 19.52
CA ASN A 949 13.22 -14.55 20.18
C ASN A 949 13.51 -14.36 21.67
N LEU A 950 12.58 -14.73 22.54
CA LEU A 950 12.80 -14.88 23.97
C LEU A 950 13.10 -16.34 24.30
N VAL A 951 14.38 -16.65 24.48
CA VAL A 951 14.85 -18.00 24.83
C VAL A 951 14.94 -18.16 26.35
N ASN A 952 15.56 -17.20 27.04
CA ASN A 952 15.66 -17.16 28.51
C ASN A 952 15.78 -15.71 29.00
N GLY A 953 15.65 -15.49 30.32
CA GLY A 953 15.72 -14.17 30.94
C GLY A 953 14.35 -13.52 31.17
N THR A 954 14.36 -12.21 31.43
CA THR A 954 13.14 -11.43 31.70
C THR A 954 12.98 -10.30 30.68
N LEU A 955 11.83 -10.27 30.01
CA LEU A 955 11.38 -9.18 29.16
C LEU A 955 10.28 -8.40 29.90
N ALA A 956 10.56 -7.17 30.32
CA ALA A 956 9.63 -6.34 31.08
C ALA A 956 9.18 -5.12 30.27
N VAL A 957 8.03 -5.24 29.59
CA VAL A 957 7.46 -4.16 28.77
C VAL A 957 6.35 -3.47 29.56
N THR A 958 6.62 -2.25 30.02
CA THR A 958 5.70 -1.49 30.89
C THR A 958 4.61 -0.73 30.14
N ASN A 959 4.72 -0.60 28.81
CA ASN A 959 3.74 0.11 27.99
C ASN A 959 3.18 -0.77 26.87
N GLU A 960 3.88 -0.96 25.75
CA GLU A 960 3.35 -1.73 24.61
C GLU A 960 4.41 -2.57 23.89
N LEU A 961 4.10 -3.80 23.48
CA LEU A 961 4.82 -4.53 22.43
C LEU A 961 3.91 -4.56 21.20
N ARG A 962 4.41 -4.03 20.09
CA ARG A 962 3.63 -3.74 18.89
C ARG A 962 4.15 -4.53 17.68
N PHE A 963 3.25 -5.23 17.01
CA PHE A 963 3.43 -5.82 15.68
C PHE A 963 3.10 -4.78 14.62
N GLY A 964 3.86 -4.74 13.52
CA GLY A 964 3.50 -4.04 12.28
C GLY A 964 3.07 -2.58 12.40
N ARG A 965 4.02 -1.65 12.24
CA ARG A 965 3.70 -0.21 12.16
C ARG A 965 4.56 0.51 11.14
N ASN A 966 3.91 1.15 10.16
CA ASN A 966 4.53 2.21 9.34
C ASN A 966 3.73 3.50 9.30
N GLY A 967 4.43 4.59 9.64
CA GLY A 967 4.14 5.96 9.20
C GLY A 967 2.66 6.38 9.24
N PRO A 968 2.28 7.38 8.45
CA PRO A 968 0.88 7.81 8.30
C PRO A 968 0.04 6.89 7.40
N LEU A 969 0.67 5.93 6.70
CA LEU A 969 0.04 5.12 5.64
C LEU A 969 -0.47 3.73 6.11
N HIS A 970 -0.23 3.33 7.36
CA HIS A 970 -0.79 2.11 7.97
C HIS A 970 -0.56 0.79 7.19
N ASN A 971 0.52 0.66 6.41
CA ASN A 971 0.93 -0.62 5.81
C ASN A 971 1.79 -1.42 6.81
N GLY A 972 1.21 -2.48 7.39
CA GLY A 972 1.80 -3.19 8.52
C GLY A 972 2.92 -4.15 8.11
N HIS A 973 4.14 -3.88 8.58
CA HIS A 973 5.22 -4.87 8.61
C HIS A 973 4.82 -6.13 9.39
N TYR A 974 5.46 -7.26 9.10
CA TYR A 974 5.18 -8.50 9.79
C TYR A 974 6.05 -8.63 11.05
N GLY A 975 5.45 -8.64 12.23
CA GLY A 975 6.19 -8.85 13.48
C GLY A 975 6.07 -10.28 13.99
N ILE A 976 7.16 -10.94 14.34
CA ILE A 976 7.18 -12.30 14.92
C ILE A 976 7.75 -12.22 16.33
N PHE A 977 6.98 -12.68 17.32
CA PHE A 977 7.45 -12.86 18.70
C PHE A 977 7.48 -14.36 19.02
N ASN A 978 8.68 -14.92 19.18
CA ASN A 978 8.89 -16.30 19.58
C ASN A 978 9.28 -16.35 21.05
N GLN A 979 8.63 -17.20 21.83
CA GLN A 979 9.00 -17.46 23.22
C GLN A 979 9.12 -18.97 23.45
N SER A 980 10.32 -19.41 23.83
CA SER A 980 10.61 -20.80 24.18
C SER A 980 10.93 -21.01 25.67
N GLY A 981 11.25 -19.93 26.39
CA GLY A 981 11.52 -19.95 27.82
C GLY A 981 11.39 -18.55 28.45
N GLY A 982 11.99 -18.36 29.63
CA GLY A 982 12.00 -17.08 30.34
C GLY A 982 10.63 -16.53 30.74
N VAL A 983 10.59 -15.24 31.07
CA VAL A 983 9.38 -14.50 31.47
C VAL A 983 9.20 -13.28 30.56
N ALA A 984 8.08 -13.23 29.84
CA ALA A 984 7.61 -12.04 29.15
C ALA A 984 6.51 -11.38 29.99
N ASP A 985 6.79 -10.21 30.55
CA ASP A 985 5.82 -9.40 31.29
C ASP A 985 5.45 -8.14 30.50
N ILE A 986 4.34 -8.22 29.77
CA ILE A 986 3.93 -7.24 28.76
C ILE A 986 2.63 -6.55 29.19
N GLN A 987 2.65 -5.22 29.28
CA GLN A 987 1.46 -4.45 29.63
C GLN A 987 0.41 -4.46 28.51
N ARG A 988 0.80 -4.18 27.26
CA ARG A 988 -0.08 -4.19 26.08
C ARG A 988 0.55 -4.95 24.92
N LEU A 989 -0.19 -5.85 24.29
CA LEU A 989 0.11 -6.33 22.93
C LEU A 989 -0.71 -5.50 21.93
N ALA A 990 -0.08 -5.04 20.85
CA ALA A 990 -0.72 -4.14 19.89
C ALA A 990 -0.29 -4.33 18.43
N GLY A 991 -1.07 -3.75 17.52
CA GLY A 991 -0.73 -3.66 16.09
C GLY A 991 -0.90 -4.97 15.30
N THR A 992 -0.64 -4.91 14.00
CA THR A 992 -0.95 -5.94 13.00
C THR A 992 -0.23 -5.64 11.68
N PRO A 993 0.19 -6.62 10.86
CA PRO A 993 0.12 -8.08 11.03
C PRO A 993 1.29 -8.66 11.83
N GLY A 994 1.16 -9.92 12.27
CA GLY A 994 2.24 -10.61 12.97
C GLY A 994 1.92 -12.01 13.48
N GLU A 995 2.82 -12.56 14.27
CA GLU A 995 2.72 -13.86 14.92
C GLU A 995 3.26 -13.81 16.35
N VAL A 996 2.59 -14.53 17.25
CA VAL A 996 3.03 -14.82 18.62
C VAL A 996 3.15 -16.32 18.75
N ASN A 997 4.37 -16.82 18.85
CA ASN A 997 4.68 -18.23 18.92
C ASN A 997 5.16 -18.56 20.33
N LEU A 998 4.33 -19.26 21.09
CA LEU A 998 4.68 -19.76 22.41
C LEU A 998 4.94 -21.27 22.29
N ILE A 999 6.11 -21.71 22.76
CA ILE A 999 6.47 -23.13 22.89
C ILE A 999 6.99 -23.49 24.30
N GLY A 1000 7.04 -22.51 25.21
CA GLY A 1000 7.56 -22.63 26.58
C GLY A 1000 7.67 -21.28 27.30
N GLY A 1001 8.00 -21.27 28.59
CA GLY A 1001 8.12 -20.04 29.40
C GLY A 1001 6.79 -19.48 29.93
N LEU A 1002 6.86 -18.29 30.52
CA LEU A 1002 5.71 -17.57 31.11
C LEU A 1002 5.42 -16.28 30.32
N LEU A 1003 4.23 -16.19 29.75
CA LEU A 1003 3.72 -15.01 29.04
C LEU A 1003 2.64 -14.31 29.87
N LYS A 1004 2.98 -13.17 30.44
CA LYS A 1004 2.04 -12.27 31.14
C LYS A 1004 1.62 -11.14 30.20
N VAL A 1005 0.32 -10.98 30.00
CA VAL A 1005 -0.23 -9.91 29.15
C VAL A 1005 -1.30 -9.13 29.92
N GLY A 1006 -1.18 -7.80 29.96
CA GLY A 1006 -2.19 -6.93 30.57
C GLY A 1006 -3.45 -6.81 29.72
N GLU A 1007 -3.29 -6.35 28.49
CA GLU A 1007 -4.38 -6.25 27.51
C GLU A 1007 -3.88 -6.46 26.08
N THR A 1008 -4.78 -6.84 25.17
CA THR A 1008 -4.55 -6.68 23.73
C THR A 1008 -5.39 -5.51 23.23
N THR A 1009 -4.76 -4.65 22.44
CA THR A 1009 -5.39 -3.42 21.94
C THR A 1009 -6.38 -3.72 20.83
N THR A 1010 -7.25 -2.76 20.54
CA THR A 1010 -8.31 -2.90 19.52
C THR A 1010 -7.81 -2.89 18.08
N ASP A 1011 -6.56 -2.46 17.84
CA ASP A 1011 -5.92 -2.50 16.51
C ASP A 1011 -5.30 -3.87 16.20
N MET A 1012 -5.25 -4.80 17.16
CA MET A 1012 -4.99 -6.21 16.85
C MET A 1012 -6.23 -6.84 16.20
N ASP A 1013 -6.04 -7.43 15.02
CA ASP A 1013 -7.09 -8.05 14.22
C ASP A 1013 -6.72 -9.48 13.81
N ALA A 1014 -7.46 -10.05 12.86
CA ALA A 1014 -7.25 -11.42 12.37
C ALA A 1014 -5.89 -11.68 11.69
N ARG A 1015 -5.10 -10.63 11.42
CA ARG A 1015 -3.79 -10.76 10.79
C ARG A 1015 -2.65 -10.90 11.81
N VAL A 1016 -2.96 -10.99 13.10
CA VAL A 1016 -2.02 -11.50 14.11
C VAL A 1016 -2.41 -12.92 14.49
N LEU A 1017 -1.51 -13.89 14.37
CA LEU A 1017 -1.81 -15.28 14.75
C LEU A 1017 -1.09 -15.65 16.05
N PHE A 1018 -1.83 -16.16 17.04
CA PHE A 1018 -1.26 -16.73 18.26
C PHE A 1018 -1.09 -18.23 18.08
N ARG A 1019 0.14 -18.70 17.88
CA ARG A 1019 0.47 -20.13 17.89
C ARG A 1019 0.91 -20.53 19.30
N LEU A 1020 0.06 -21.25 20.01
CA LEU A 1020 0.25 -21.57 21.42
C LEU A 1020 0.46 -23.08 21.60
N GLY A 1021 1.66 -23.46 22.04
CA GLY A 1021 2.02 -24.80 22.50
C GLY A 1021 2.91 -24.69 23.73
N GLY A 1022 2.83 -25.67 24.64
CA GLY A 1022 3.54 -25.61 25.91
C GLY A 1022 3.37 -24.29 26.69
N GLY A 1023 4.26 -24.04 27.64
CA GLY A 1023 4.32 -22.76 28.37
C GLY A 1023 3.05 -22.39 29.17
N ARG A 1024 3.05 -21.17 29.71
CA ARG A 1024 1.98 -20.64 30.57
C ARG A 1024 1.59 -19.22 30.19
N VAL A 1025 0.29 -18.96 30.06
CA VAL A 1025 -0.28 -17.63 29.78
C VAL A 1025 -1.08 -17.12 30.99
N GLU A 1026 -0.77 -15.90 31.42
CA GLU A 1026 -1.38 -15.26 32.59
C GLU A 1026 -1.84 -13.82 32.29
N PRO A 1027 -3.03 -13.39 32.75
CA PRO A 1027 -3.40 -11.98 32.78
C PRO A 1027 -2.52 -11.19 33.78
N ARG A 1028 -1.87 -10.10 33.34
CA ARG A 1028 -1.01 -9.25 34.20
C ARG A 1028 -1.82 -8.38 35.17
N GLY A 1029 -2.89 -7.73 34.69
CA GLY A 1029 -3.67 -6.71 35.39
C GLY A 1029 -4.98 -7.21 36.04
N PRO A 1030 -5.77 -6.30 36.65
CA PRO A 1030 -7.05 -6.62 37.29
C PRO A 1030 -8.23 -6.75 36.31
N THR A 1031 -8.01 -6.45 35.03
CA THR A 1031 -9.02 -6.49 33.96
C THR A 1031 -8.99 -7.82 33.20
N TRP A 1032 -10.01 -8.07 32.37
CA TRP A 1032 -10.03 -9.24 31.50
C TRP A 1032 -8.89 -9.18 30.48
N LEU A 1033 -8.13 -10.26 30.36
CA LEU A 1033 -7.24 -10.45 29.21
C LEU A 1033 -8.08 -10.96 28.06
N LEU A 1034 -8.26 -10.11 27.06
CA LEU A 1034 -9.08 -10.40 25.92
C LEU A 1034 -8.19 -10.69 24.71
N LEU A 1035 -8.10 -11.94 24.26
CA LEU A 1035 -7.36 -12.30 23.06
C LEU A 1035 -8.23 -12.05 21.82
N ARG A 1036 -7.82 -11.05 21.03
CA ARG A 1036 -8.59 -10.52 19.89
C ARG A 1036 -8.30 -11.15 18.54
N SER A 1037 -7.22 -11.92 18.45
CA SER A 1037 -6.74 -12.46 17.18
C SER A 1037 -6.76 -14.00 17.17
N PRO A 1038 -6.83 -14.65 15.99
CA PRO A 1038 -6.89 -16.10 15.84
C PRO A 1038 -5.86 -16.84 16.68
N ILE A 1039 -6.28 -17.99 17.20
CA ILE A 1039 -5.46 -18.83 18.06
C ILE A 1039 -5.30 -20.19 17.38
N GLU A 1040 -4.07 -20.64 17.26
CA GLU A 1040 -3.74 -22.01 16.88
C GLU A 1040 -3.12 -22.72 18.09
N LEU A 1041 -3.83 -23.69 18.64
CA LEU A 1041 -3.29 -24.60 19.65
C LEU A 1041 -2.43 -25.64 18.93
N THR A 1042 -1.12 -25.50 19.01
CA THR A 1042 -0.20 -26.28 18.19
C THR A 1042 0.10 -27.66 18.78
N GLY A 1043 0.08 -27.77 20.12
CA GLY A 1043 0.52 -28.97 20.86
C GLY A 1043 2.05 -29.18 20.83
N LEU A 1044 2.80 -28.24 20.24
CA LEU A 1044 4.26 -28.26 20.26
C LEU A 1044 4.75 -28.07 21.70
N ASN A 1045 5.63 -28.96 22.16
CA ASN A 1045 6.08 -29.03 23.56
C ASN A 1045 4.95 -29.21 24.60
N GLY A 1046 3.84 -29.82 24.19
CA GLY A 1046 2.68 -30.10 25.04
C GLY A 1046 1.56 -29.06 24.90
N ASP A 1047 0.52 -29.23 25.71
CA ASP A 1047 -0.63 -28.32 25.73
C ASP A 1047 -0.28 -27.01 26.44
N VAL A 1048 -0.82 -25.89 25.94
CA VAL A 1048 -0.64 -24.58 26.57
C VAL A 1048 -1.42 -24.49 27.88
N THR A 1049 -0.81 -23.91 28.91
CA THR A 1049 -1.48 -23.67 30.20
C THR A 1049 -2.03 -22.25 30.28
N PHE A 1050 -3.35 -22.10 30.45
CA PHE A 1050 -4.01 -20.84 30.78
C PHE A 1050 -4.26 -20.77 32.29
N ALA A 1051 -3.64 -19.81 32.98
CA ALA A 1051 -3.67 -19.73 34.45
C ALA A 1051 -4.17 -18.38 35.00
N PRO A 1052 -5.42 -17.96 34.69
CA PRO A 1052 -5.98 -16.75 35.30
C PRO A 1052 -6.13 -16.90 36.82
N SER A 1053 -5.61 -15.92 37.57
CA SER A 1053 -5.77 -15.86 39.03
C SER A 1053 -7.21 -15.52 39.45
N ALA A 1054 -7.51 -15.66 40.75
CA ALA A 1054 -8.83 -15.34 41.33
C ALA A 1054 -9.37 -13.97 40.88
N GLY A 1055 -10.63 -13.94 40.47
CA GLY A 1055 -11.30 -12.73 39.98
C GLY A 1055 -10.86 -12.24 38.60
N ARG A 1056 -9.95 -12.95 37.91
CA ARG A 1056 -9.48 -12.61 36.56
C ARG A 1056 -10.12 -13.52 35.52
N THR A 1057 -10.29 -13.00 34.31
CA THR A 1057 -10.80 -13.74 33.15
C THR A 1057 -9.82 -13.63 32.00
N LEU A 1058 -9.53 -14.76 31.35
CA LEU A 1058 -8.91 -14.83 30.04
C LEU A 1058 -9.99 -15.23 29.04
N GLN A 1059 -10.23 -14.40 28.03
CA GLN A 1059 -11.31 -14.60 27.07
C GLN A 1059 -10.78 -14.65 25.63
N PHE A 1060 -11.26 -15.63 24.85
CA PHE A 1060 -11.11 -15.64 23.39
C PHE A 1060 -12.32 -14.92 22.77
N THR A 1061 -12.13 -13.84 22.03
CA THR A 1061 -13.23 -13.01 21.44
C THR A 1061 -13.80 -13.57 20.13
N ALA A 1062 -14.96 -13.07 19.69
CA ALA A 1062 -15.59 -13.16 18.35
C ALA A 1062 -14.65 -13.20 17.12
N ALA A 1063 -13.50 -12.52 17.17
CA ALA A 1063 -12.54 -12.45 16.06
C ALA A 1063 -11.36 -13.44 16.17
N ALA A 1064 -11.30 -14.21 17.27
CA ALA A 1064 -10.22 -15.11 17.64
C ALA A 1064 -10.68 -16.59 17.73
N PRO A 1065 -11.06 -17.26 16.62
CA PRO A 1065 -11.36 -18.69 16.68
C PRO A 1065 -10.10 -19.47 17.08
N ALA A 1066 -10.26 -20.46 17.96
CA ALA A 1066 -9.19 -21.39 18.28
C ALA A 1066 -9.27 -22.61 17.34
N ALA A 1067 -8.16 -23.04 16.75
CA ALA A 1067 -8.06 -24.25 15.94
C ALA A 1067 -6.72 -24.96 16.19
N GLY A 1068 -6.49 -26.11 15.58
CA GLY A 1068 -5.20 -26.81 15.64
C GLY A 1068 -5.27 -28.17 16.33
N ALA A 1069 -4.15 -28.91 16.26
CA ALA A 1069 -4.07 -30.27 16.77
C ALA A 1069 -3.85 -30.36 18.28
N GLY A 1070 -3.39 -29.28 18.91
CA GLY A 1070 -3.11 -29.20 20.35
C GLY A 1070 -4.35 -29.01 21.22
N GLY A 1071 -4.19 -29.31 22.51
CA GLY A 1071 -5.16 -29.06 23.57
C GLY A 1071 -4.83 -27.85 24.42
N PHE A 1072 -5.51 -27.72 25.56
CA PHE A 1072 -5.20 -26.73 26.58
C PHE A 1072 -5.35 -27.28 27.98
N VAL A 1073 -4.58 -26.71 28.91
CA VAL A 1073 -4.74 -26.90 30.36
C VAL A 1073 -5.24 -25.60 30.97
N LYS A 1074 -6.33 -25.66 31.74
CA LYS A 1074 -6.86 -24.54 32.50
C LYS A 1074 -6.54 -24.73 33.98
N GLU A 1075 -5.68 -23.85 34.50
CA GLU A 1075 -5.30 -23.75 35.90
C GLU A 1075 -5.73 -22.40 36.50
N GLY A 1076 -5.50 -22.22 37.81
CA GLY A 1076 -5.82 -20.99 38.53
C GLY A 1076 -7.31 -20.82 38.82
N GLU A 1077 -7.62 -20.08 39.90
CA GLU A 1077 -8.99 -19.90 40.40
C GLU A 1077 -9.87 -19.02 39.49
N GLY A 1078 -9.28 -18.30 38.52
CA GLY A 1078 -10.00 -17.44 37.59
C GLY A 1078 -10.71 -18.19 36.47
N GLN A 1079 -11.19 -17.43 35.48
CA GLN A 1079 -12.04 -17.94 34.41
C GLN A 1079 -11.33 -17.98 33.05
N LEU A 1080 -11.49 -19.08 32.31
CA LEU A 1080 -11.25 -19.14 30.86
C LEU A 1080 -12.58 -19.06 30.13
N TYR A 1081 -12.74 -18.09 29.24
CA TYR A 1081 -14.01 -17.82 28.55
C TYR A 1081 -13.87 -18.01 27.04
N LEU A 1082 -14.44 -19.09 26.52
CA LEU A 1082 -14.40 -19.48 25.12
C LEU A 1082 -15.67 -18.95 24.42
N SER A 1083 -15.57 -17.79 23.75
CA SER A 1083 -16.76 -17.12 23.20
C SER A 1083 -17.15 -17.46 21.74
N ASN A 1084 -16.40 -18.34 21.06
CA ASN A 1084 -16.46 -18.57 19.60
C ASN A 1084 -16.49 -20.03 19.14
N THR A 1085 -16.60 -20.27 17.84
CA THR A 1085 -16.16 -21.52 17.21
C THR A 1085 -14.71 -21.82 17.56
N ASN A 1086 -14.50 -22.87 18.37
CA ASN A 1086 -13.23 -23.49 18.65
C ASN A 1086 -13.23 -24.88 18.01
N ALA A 1087 -12.32 -25.08 17.07
CA ALA A 1087 -12.16 -26.28 16.27
C ALA A 1087 -10.77 -26.89 16.51
N PHE A 1088 -10.30 -26.90 17.76
CA PHE A 1088 -9.09 -27.67 18.11
C PHE A 1088 -9.47 -29.13 18.32
N SER A 1089 -8.58 -30.06 17.97
CA SER A 1089 -8.82 -31.51 18.10
C SER A 1089 -8.19 -32.14 19.35
N GLY A 1090 -7.26 -31.43 20.00
CA GLY A 1090 -6.63 -31.85 21.25
C GLY A 1090 -7.57 -31.82 22.46
N SER A 1091 -7.04 -32.22 23.63
CA SER A 1091 -7.84 -32.35 24.86
C SER A 1091 -7.98 -31.01 25.60
N GLY A 1092 -9.15 -30.72 26.14
CA GLY A 1092 -9.34 -29.61 27.10
C GLY A 1092 -9.31 -30.14 28.53
N LEU A 1093 -8.29 -29.79 29.31
CA LEU A 1093 -8.16 -30.20 30.71
C LEU A 1093 -8.43 -29.01 31.62
N ILE A 1094 -9.41 -29.10 32.51
CA ILE A 1094 -9.80 -28.03 33.44
C ILE A 1094 -9.48 -28.51 34.85
N LEU A 1095 -8.34 -28.03 35.38
CA LEU A 1095 -7.80 -28.43 36.68
C LEU A 1095 -8.30 -27.54 37.82
N ALA A 1096 -8.55 -26.25 37.55
CA ALA A 1096 -9.02 -25.32 38.57
C ALA A 1096 -9.82 -24.15 37.95
N GLY A 1097 -10.69 -23.54 38.77
CA GLY A 1097 -11.52 -22.41 38.38
C GLY A 1097 -12.60 -22.81 37.37
N THR A 1098 -13.02 -21.85 36.55
CA THR A 1098 -14.13 -22.05 35.60
C THR A 1098 -13.67 -21.96 34.16
N CYS A 1099 -14.06 -22.92 33.32
CA CYS A 1099 -14.04 -22.79 31.87
C CYS A 1099 -15.47 -22.60 31.37
N THR A 1100 -15.76 -21.45 30.76
CA THR A 1100 -17.07 -21.15 30.19
C THR A 1100 -17.02 -21.28 28.67
N VAL A 1101 -17.90 -22.10 28.11
CA VAL A 1101 -18.20 -22.16 26.68
C VAL A 1101 -19.46 -21.33 26.45
N ALA A 1102 -19.29 -20.15 25.85
CA ALA A 1102 -20.39 -19.20 25.66
C ALA A 1102 -21.42 -19.68 24.62
N GLU A 1103 -22.51 -18.93 24.45
CA GLU A 1103 -23.57 -19.22 23.47
C GLU A 1103 -23.06 -19.36 22.02
N ALA A 1104 -22.09 -18.54 21.60
CA ALA A 1104 -21.43 -18.64 20.30
C ALA A 1104 -20.19 -19.58 20.31
N GLY A 1105 -19.85 -20.13 21.48
CA GLY A 1105 -18.83 -21.13 21.70
C GLY A 1105 -19.16 -22.44 20.98
N CYS A 1106 -18.35 -22.89 20.02
CA CYS A 1106 -18.43 -24.26 19.50
C CYS A 1106 -17.19 -25.04 19.94
N LEU A 1107 -17.32 -26.34 20.19
CA LEU A 1107 -16.20 -27.27 20.36
C LEU A 1107 -16.31 -28.35 19.27
N THR A 1108 -16.24 -27.92 18.01
CA THR A 1108 -16.67 -28.75 16.86
C THR A 1108 -15.73 -29.90 16.54
N GLN A 1109 -14.45 -29.78 16.92
CA GLN A 1109 -13.42 -30.81 16.67
C GLN A 1109 -12.83 -31.39 17.95
N CYS A 1110 -13.11 -30.80 19.12
CA CYS A 1110 -12.59 -31.30 20.39
C CYS A 1110 -13.15 -32.68 20.67
N THR A 1111 -12.29 -33.64 21.01
CA THR A 1111 -12.68 -35.04 21.22
C THR A 1111 -12.69 -35.43 22.69
N ASN A 1112 -12.06 -34.66 23.57
CA ASN A 1112 -11.96 -34.98 24.99
C ASN A 1112 -11.94 -33.71 25.83
N LEU A 1113 -12.82 -33.63 26.82
CA LEU A 1113 -12.84 -32.54 27.79
C LEU A 1113 -12.94 -33.11 29.21
N TRP A 1114 -12.03 -32.68 30.08
CA TRP A 1114 -11.91 -33.17 31.45
C TRP A 1114 -12.12 -32.04 32.45
N VAL A 1115 -13.03 -32.23 33.40
CA VAL A 1115 -13.27 -31.35 34.54
C VAL A 1115 -12.79 -32.05 35.79
N ASP A 1116 -11.74 -31.54 36.41
CA ASP A 1116 -11.15 -32.12 37.62
C ASP A 1116 -11.92 -31.72 38.90
N THR A 1117 -11.55 -32.32 40.03
CA THR A 1117 -12.13 -32.05 41.34
C THR A 1117 -12.04 -30.56 41.69
N GLY A 1118 -13.19 -29.94 42.00
CA GLY A 1118 -13.27 -28.50 42.33
C GLY A 1118 -13.18 -27.56 41.12
N ALA A 1119 -13.09 -28.07 39.90
CA ALA A 1119 -13.17 -27.29 38.68
C ALA A 1119 -14.62 -27.22 38.15
N HIS A 1120 -14.87 -26.19 37.34
CA HIS A 1120 -16.19 -25.92 36.78
C HIS A 1120 -16.13 -25.80 35.26
N LEU A 1121 -17.01 -26.52 34.56
CA LEU A 1121 -17.36 -26.25 33.18
C LEU A 1121 -18.72 -25.55 33.15
N ASP A 1122 -18.86 -24.49 32.38
CA ASP A 1122 -20.12 -23.76 32.19
C ASP A 1122 -20.45 -23.72 30.69
N LEU A 1123 -21.44 -24.51 30.27
CA LEU A 1123 -21.92 -24.60 28.90
C LEU A 1123 -23.21 -23.76 28.78
N ARG A 1124 -23.21 -22.75 27.91
CA ARG A 1124 -24.33 -21.79 27.80
C ARG A 1124 -25.19 -21.91 26.53
N ARG A 1125 -25.12 -23.00 25.75
CA ARG A 1125 -25.66 -23.05 24.36
C ARG A 1125 -26.69 -24.17 24.08
N SER A 1126 -27.64 -23.93 23.16
CA SER A 1126 -28.58 -24.93 22.57
C SER A 1126 -28.17 -25.41 21.14
N GLY A 1127 -28.30 -26.72 20.81
CA GLY A 1127 -28.13 -27.29 19.45
C GLY A 1127 -26.86 -28.15 19.16
N GLU A 1128 -26.66 -28.61 17.91
CA GLU A 1128 -25.64 -29.62 17.46
C GLU A 1128 -24.15 -29.14 17.41
N ALA A 1129 -23.75 -28.13 18.19
CA ALA A 1129 -22.44 -27.45 18.02
C ALA A 1129 -21.25 -28.01 18.85
N LEU A 1130 -21.46 -29.06 19.64
CA LEU A 1130 -20.38 -29.88 20.21
C LEU A 1130 -20.02 -31.00 19.23
N ASN A 1131 -18.77 -31.43 19.21
CA ASN A 1131 -18.38 -32.61 18.45
C ASN A 1131 -19.21 -33.81 18.95
N THR A 1132 -19.92 -34.48 18.06
CA THR A 1132 -20.70 -35.69 18.39
C THR A 1132 -19.83 -36.88 18.78
N ASN A 1133 -18.51 -36.77 18.63
CA ASN A 1133 -17.51 -37.70 19.17
C ASN A 1133 -16.87 -37.23 20.48
N LEU A 1134 -17.28 -36.09 21.05
CA LEU A 1134 -16.72 -35.55 22.30
C LEU A 1134 -16.97 -36.52 23.47
N VAL A 1135 -15.89 -36.86 24.17
CA VAL A 1135 -15.95 -37.52 25.48
C VAL A 1135 -15.86 -36.46 26.56
N LEU A 1136 -16.94 -36.24 27.29
CA LEU A 1136 -16.96 -35.33 28.44
C LEU A 1136 -16.70 -36.13 29.72
N ARG A 1137 -15.69 -35.73 30.49
CA ARG A 1137 -15.27 -36.37 31.74
C ARG A 1137 -15.39 -35.39 32.89
N ALA A 1138 -16.02 -35.80 33.98
CA ALA A 1138 -16.06 -35.05 35.24
C ALA A 1138 -15.57 -35.92 36.40
N ALA A 1139 -14.58 -35.46 37.16
CA ALA A 1139 -14.11 -36.12 38.37
C ALA A 1139 -15.12 -35.96 39.52
N ALA A 1140 -14.86 -36.62 40.66
CA ALA A 1140 -15.61 -36.35 41.88
C ALA A 1140 -15.54 -34.86 42.21
N GLU A 1141 -16.69 -34.23 42.42
CA GLU A 1141 -16.87 -32.79 42.65
C GLU A 1141 -16.57 -31.85 41.45
N GLY A 1142 -16.18 -32.36 40.29
CA GLY A 1142 -16.15 -31.57 39.05
C GLY A 1142 -17.58 -31.21 38.63
N ARG A 1143 -17.87 -29.92 38.45
CA ARG A 1143 -19.24 -29.45 38.14
C ARG A 1143 -19.39 -29.04 36.69
N VAL A 1144 -20.50 -29.44 36.06
CA VAL A 1144 -20.88 -29.06 34.70
C VAL A 1144 -22.20 -28.30 34.72
N HIS A 1145 -22.15 -26.99 34.49
CA HIS A 1145 -23.33 -26.15 34.41
C HIS A 1145 -23.87 -26.17 32.98
N LEU A 1146 -25.09 -26.66 32.79
CA LEU A 1146 -25.82 -26.73 31.52
C LEU A 1146 -26.79 -25.55 31.42
N ASN A 1147 -26.25 -24.35 31.26
CA ASN A 1147 -26.98 -23.08 31.27
C ASN A 1147 -27.57 -22.74 29.90
N PHE A 1148 -28.41 -23.62 29.36
CA PHE A 1148 -29.12 -23.43 28.09
C PHE A 1148 -30.49 -24.13 28.11
N GLU A 1149 -31.33 -23.83 27.11
CA GLU A 1149 -32.60 -24.52 26.90
C GLU A 1149 -32.47 -25.57 25.78
N GLY A 1150 -33.05 -26.76 25.98
CA GLY A 1150 -33.03 -27.83 25.00
C GLY A 1150 -31.92 -28.86 25.22
N GLU A 1151 -31.53 -29.53 24.13
CA GLU A 1151 -30.65 -30.71 24.15
C GLU A 1151 -29.41 -30.51 23.25
N VAL A 1152 -28.27 -31.03 23.68
CA VAL A 1152 -26.99 -31.02 22.93
C VAL A 1152 -26.39 -32.42 22.89
N GLU A 1153 -25.86 -32.83 21.73
CA GLU A 1153 -25.31 -34.18 21.54
C GLU A 1153 -23.81 -34.26 21.90
N VAL A 1154 -23.41 -35.37 22.55
CA VAL A 1154 -22.02 -35.73 22.87
C VAL A 1154 -21.74 -37.20 22.55
N GLY A 1155 -20.48 -37.56 22.29
CA GLY A 1155 -20.10 -38.92 21.95
C GLY A 1155 -20.17 -39.88 23.14
N ALA A 1156 -19.62 -39.48 24.28
CA ALA A 1156 -19.67 -40.24 25.51
C ALA A 1156 -19.60 -39.32 26.74
N LEU A 1157 -20.09 -39.83 27.87
CA LEU A 1157 -20.06 -39.15 29.16
C LEU A 1157 -19.45 -40.08 30.21
N VAL A 1158 -18.49 -39.57 30.98
CA VAL A 1158 -17.84 -40.29 32.07
C VAL A 1158 -17.88 -39.43 33.33
N ILE A 1159 -18.45 -39.94 34.41
CA ILE A 1159 -18.59 -39.21 35.67
C ILE A 1159 -17.98 -40.04 36.79
N ASN A 1160 -17.08 -39.44 37.55
CA ASN A 1160 -16.36 -40.09 38.65
C ASN A 1160 -15.71 -41.43 38.25
N GLY A 1161 -15.17 -41.50 37.02
CA GLY A 1161 -14.57 -42.72 36.46
C GLY A 1161 -15.57 -43.78 35.96
N TYR A 1162 -16.88 -43.52 36.03
CA TYR A 1162 -17.93 -44.39 35.52
C TYR A 1162 -18.43 -43.90 34.15
N ALA A 1163 -18.42 -44.77 33.15
CA ALA A 1163 -19.02 -44.47 31.84
C ALA A 1163 -20.57 -44.52 31.93
N CYS A 1164 -21.23 -43.41 31.57
CA CYS A 1164 -22.69 -43.31 31.61
C CYS A 1164 -23.34 -44.10 30.44
N PRO A 1165 -24.47 -44.80 30.64
CA PRO A 1165 -25.10 -45.64 29.61
C PRO A 1165 -25.60 -44.93 28.32
N GLY A 1166 -25.42 -45.60 27.17
CA GLY A 1166 -26.38 -45.67 26.04
C GLY A 1166 -26.50 -44.52 25.02
N ARG A 1167 -26.35 -44.85 23.73
CA ARG A 1167 -26.82 -44.05 22.58
C ARG A 1167 -28.31 -43.70 22.73
N GLY A 1168 -28.63 -42.43 22.79
CA GLY A 1168 -29.97 -41.86 22.94
C GLY A 1168 -30.37 -41.49 24.38
N GLN A 1169 -29.54 -41.77 25.39
CA GLN A 1169 -29.82 -41.39 26.78
C GLN A 1169 -29.53 -39.91 27.05
N ARG A 1170 -30.27 -39.35 28.01
CA ARG A 1170 -30.26 -37.93 28.38
C ARG A 1170 -29.73 -37.74 29.80
N TYR A 1171 -28.92 -36.72 29.99
CA TYR A 1171 -28.30 -36.36 31.28
C TYR A 1171 -28.42 -34.85 31.52
N GLY A 1172 -28.93 -34.48 32.69
CA GLY A 1172 -29.13 -33.09 33.10
C GLY A 1172 -29.74 -33.01 34.49
N SER A 1173 -29.83 -31.80 35.05
CA SER A 1173 -30.29 -31.60 36.45
C SER A 1173 -31.75 -32.04 36.70
N SER A 1174 -32.58 -32.07 35.65
CA SER A 1174 -34.02 -32.34 35.74
C SER A 1174 -34.54 -33.42 34.78
N ALA A 1175 -33.66 -34.03 33.97
CA ALA A 1175 -34.05 -34.91 32.86
C ALA A 1175 -33.05 -36.07 32.60
N SER A 1176 -32.53 -36.70 33.66
CA SER A 1176 -31.63 -37.85 33.54
C SER A 1176 -32.42 -39.17 33.32
N THR A 1177 -32.10 -39.93 32.28
CA THR A 1177 -32.75 -41.23 31.97
C THR A 1177 -31.74 -42.39 32.07
N GLY A 1178 -31.98 -43.35 32.99
CA GLY A 1178 -31.15 -44.55 33.20
C GLY A 1178 -30.82 -44.83 34.69
N GLU A 1179 -30.36 -46.04 35.04
CA GLU A 1179 -29.92 -46.43 36.41
C GLU A 1179 -28.59 -45.72 36.83
N VAL A 1180 -28.59 -44.40 36.93
CA VAL A 1180 -27.42 -43.60 37.38
C VAL A 1180 -27.77 -42.64 38.52
N ASP A 1181 -28.95 -42.80 39.13
CA ASP A 1181 -29.49 -41.99 40.24
C ASP A 1181 -28.60 -41.94 41.50
N LYS A 1182 -27.49 -42.70 41.57
CA LYS A 1182 -26.57 -42.71 42.72
C LYS A 1182 -25.19 -42.08 42.45
N VAL A 1183 -24.84 -41.74 41.21
CA VAL A 1183 -23.50 -41.21 40.84
C VAL A 1183 -23.58 -39.75 40.36
N LEU A 1184 -24.77 -39.27 40.00
CA LEU A 1184 -25.01 -37.97 39.38
C LEU A 1184 -25.22 -36.81 40.37
N ASP A 1185 -25.42 -37.08 41.65
CA ASP A 1185 -25.94 -36.07 42.58
C ASP A 1185 -25.00 -34.85 42.61
N GLU A 1186 -25.54 -33.70 42.23
CA GLU A 1186 -24.88 -32.40 42.06
C GLU A 1186 -23.86 -32.22 40.93
N THR A 1187 -23.56 -33.21 40.08
CA THR A 1187 -22.57 -33.03 38.98
C THR A 1187 -23.07 -32.00 37.96
N PHE A 1188 -24.37 -32.01 37.65
CA PHE A 1188 -25.00 -31.12 36.69
C PHE A 1188 -25.90 -30.08 37.37
N THR A 1189 -25.89 -28.87 36.83
CA THR A 1189 -26.83 -27.79 37.20
C THR A 1189 -27.36 -27.10 35.94
N GLY A 1190 -28.35 -26.21 36.06
CA GLY A 1190 -28.93 -25.49 34.90
C GLY A 1190 -30.08 -26.25 34.25
N THR A 1191 -30.64 -25.74 33.16
CA THR A 1191 -31.87 -26.23 32.51
C THR A 1191 -31.65 -27.13 31.30
N GLY A 1192 -30.41 -27.22 30.81
CA GLY A 1192 -30.05 -27.94 29.58
C GLY A 1192 -29.88 -29.44 29.78
N VAL A 1193 -29.86 -30.18 28.67
CA VAL A 1193 -29.72 -31.64 28.64
C VAL A 1193 -28.62 -32.07 27.66
N LEU A 1194 -27.77 -33.01 28.07
CA LEU A 1194 -26.80 -33.69 27.20
C LEU A 1194 -27.39 -35.02 26.73
N LYS A 1195 -27.39 -35.27 25.41
CA LYS A 1195 -27.74 -36.57 24.83
C LYS A 1195 -26.49 -37.28 24.33
N VAL A 1196 -26.31 -38.53 24.74
CA VAL A 1196 -25.19 -39.37 24.29
C VAL A 1196 -25.53 -40.01 22.94
N VAL A 1197 -24.69 -39.86 21.91
CA VAL A 1197 -24.95 -40.40 20.56
C VAL A 1197 -23.92 -41.40 20.03
N GLY A 1198 -22.77 -41.53 20.69
CA GLY A 1198 -21.73 -42.50 20.34
C GLY A 1198 -22.11 -43.96 20.63
N PRO A 1199 -21.34 -44.93 20.11
CA PRO A 1199 -21.59 -46.36 20.35
C PRO A 1199 -21.48 -46.72 21.83
N GLN A 1200 -22.26 -47.72 22.29
CA GLN A 1200 -22.20 -48.17 23.68
C GLN A 1200 -20.80 -48.69 24.02
N GLY A 1201 -20.06 -47.96 24.85
CA GLY A 1201 -18.90 -48.49 25.54
C GLY A 1201 -19.31 -49.51 26.62
N PRO A 1202 -18.47 -50.49 26.97
CA PRO A 1202 -18.77 -51.46 28.01
C PRO A 1202 -19.00 -50.75 29.36
N GLN A 1203 -20.07 -51.14 30.07
CA GLN A 1203 -20.32 -50.67 31.44
C GLN A 1203 -19.21 -51.15 32.38
N GLY A 1204 -18.53 -50.24 33.07
CA GLY A 1204 -17.50 -50.56 34.06
C GLY A 1204 -16.68 -49.35 34.54
N THR A 1205 -15.99 -49.50 35.67
CA THR A 1205 -15.06 -48.51 36.22
C THR A 1205 -13.83 -48.38 35.31
N LEU A 1206 -13.66 -47.22 34.68
CA LEU A 1206 -12.43 -46.90 33.94
C LEU A 1206 -11.36 -46.46 34.94
N PHE A 1207 -10.59 -47.42 35.45
CA PHE A 1207 -9.39 -47.13 36.21
C PHE A 1207 -8.28 -46.62 35.29
N GLY A 1208 -7.89 -45.35 35.49
CA GLY A 1208 -6.60 -44.82 35.10
C GLY A 1208 -6.49 -44.37 33.63
N LEU A 1209 -6.37 -43.06 33.45
CA LEU A 1209 -5.22 -42.41 32.81
C LEU A 1209 -5.43 -40.90 32.95
N ARG A 1210 -4.65 -40.30 33.86
CA ARG A 1210 -4.35 -38.87 33.87
C ARG A 1210 -3.58 -38.51 32.61
#